data_AF-A0A8E0QGI3-F1
#
_entry.id   AF-A0A8E0QGI3-F1
#
_cell.length_a   1.000
_cell.length_b   1.000
_cell.length_c   1.000
_cell.angle_alpha   90.00
_cell.angle_beta   90.00
_cell.angle_gamma   90.00
#
_symmetry.space_group_name_H-M   'P 1'
#
loop_
_entity.id
_entity.type
_entity.pdbx_description
1 polymer ?
#
loop_
_entity_poly.entity_id
_entity_poly.type
_entity_poly.pdbx_seq_one_letter_code
_entity_poly.pdbx_strand_id
1 'polypeptide(L)'
;MVSSVERAISFDFSEVVVVNPEICGTDVSAFSANLAGLLIKLGLSVSQRNWDTIGDVSGKSLGRCRNQSLKWLRAWALNSAGVLWITQGGQVSGPFKPYSGVCTGFFRALRSENPEKRLGTLDLSLNLDLHSELAATLVSEVFEGLFSTTERETRDYEFAEDECCLYVPRLVEDPALNSAMRALNEKPRPVMEKLLQEERPLKMELGEPGLLSTFQFVDDKQFQEPLGGDYVEMKVLCTGLNFVNVMAPLGQVPTPTLGCEVGGIITKVGPAVTKFKAGDTVAGMLQGSFGTHVRIRQTVIQHVPAHMTVEAAATVITAFSTAWIGLVSRARLRQGETALIHSGAGGVGQAAIQSCQYLGVEVYTTVGSVAKKDLLMERYRIPGDHIFNSRDGTFAQGVMRMTKRRGVDVVLNSLSGEFLRQSWHCLADFGRFIEIGKRDLLGNTGLDMQPFLRGVSYMGVNLEQFHPTSTAHMELSEALQDIFDLLSIKKLRELYPITIYTYSEVEQAFRALQSGKVPGKIVVRASPDDIVPVLPAANPSFTLDANATYLLAGGLGGIGRSIADMLQSHGARYLAFLSRSGDSKPEAQAFLKQLSRYGCTAKAYTCVISDRETVFQAIRQCSSELPPIKGLVQCSMVLKDGLFDNMSYDDWITCTGDDWITCTGAKIQGSWNLHEALPKHLDFFVMLSSISGIIRNPGQANYSAANVYEDGLAHFRRRQGLEATALDLGAVRDIGYLAESENAANMSHLQALQVSEADIHNLLEVVITRRRLGDDEIPAQVVNGLVTGDEMEEVIQRTHWARDVKFSILWKTSESSADAGVLAGLDAFTKAESLVAAAAIVEDHHFADCQSVGDALDSLVAVEMRAWMAKEFQTELSIFDILSSIPLSGLAMKIVQESNLLPDRLKQEVQENEASAEIK
;
A
#
# COMPACT_ATOMS: atom_id res chain seq x y z
N MET A 1 -58.66 -25.13 4.98
CA MET A 1 -58.11 -26.35 5.60
C MET A 1 -57.07 -26.92 4.64
N VAL A 2 -55.83 -26.47 4.75
CA VAL A 2 -54.70 -27.18 4.15
C VAL A 2 -54.33 -28.22 5.20
N SER A 3 -54.58 -29.50 4.92
CA SER A 3 -54.18 -30.57 5.83
C SER A 3 -52.65 -30.59 5.89
N SER A 4 -52.09 -30.18 7.02
CA SER A 4 -50.72 -30.49 7.40
C SER A 4 -50.63 -32.01 7.49
N VAL A 5 -50.14 -32.64 6.42
CA VAL A 5 -49.67 -34.02 6.49
C VAL A 5 -48.44 -33.97 7.40
N GLU A 6 -48.63 -34.26 8.69
CA GLU A 6 -47.52 -34.56 9.60
C GLU A 6 -46.74 -35.72 8.97
N ARG A 7 -45.59 -35.43 8.37
CA ARG A 7 -44.65 -36.47 7.98
C ARG A 7 -44.23 -37.17 9.26
N ALA A 8 -44.53 -38.46 9.36
CA ALA A 8 -44.09 -39.27 10.48
C ALA A 8 -42.56 -39.20 10.57
N ILE A 9 -42.05 -38.62 11.66
CA ILE A 9 -40.63 -38.57 11.97
C ILE A 9 -40.18 -40.02 12.24
N SER A 10 -39.14 -40.47 11.55
CA SER A 10 -38.55 -41.81 11.74
C SER A 10 -37.06 -41.74 12.02
N PHE A 11 -36.57 -42.73 12.77
CA PHE A 11 -35.17 -42.88 13.17
C PHE A 11 -34.66 -44.26 12.73
N ASP A 12 -33.37 -44.37 12.43
CA ASP A 12 -32.67 -45.62 12.10
C ASP A 12 -32.16 -46.37 13.35
N PHE A 13 -32.55 -45.90 14.53
CA PHE A 13 -32.28 -46.49 15.84
C PHE A 13 -33.52 -46.37 16.73
N SER A 14 -33.59 -47.20 17.79
CA SER A 14 -34.72 -47.21 18.74
C SER A 14 -34.33 -46.87 20.18
N GLU A 15 -33.03 -46.81 20.50
CA GLU A 15 -32.53 -46.60 21.86
C GLU A 15 -31.73 -45.29 21.95
N VAL A 16 -32.02 -44.50 22.98
CA VAL A 16 -31.28 -43.27 23.32
C VAL A 16 -30.83 -43.35 24.78
N VAL A 17 -29.57 -42.98 25.00
CA VAL A 17 -29.02 -42.84 26.35
C VAL A 17 -28.76 -41.37 26.62
N VAL A 18 -29.51 -40.79 27.56
CA VAL A 18 -29.24 -39.43 28.07
C VAL A 18 -28.20 -39.53 29.17
N VAL A 19 -27.04 -38.94 28.91
CA VAL A 19 -25.87 -39.03 29.78
C VAL A 19 -25.72 -37.73 30.57
N ASN A 20 -25.84 -37.85 31.89
CA ASN A 20 -25.74 -36.73 32.82
C ASN A 20 -24.37 -36.73 33.56
N PRO A 21 -23.84 -35.56 33.94
CA PRO A 21 -22.64 -35.46 34.77
C PRO A 21 -22.87 -36.01 36.19
N GLU A 22 -21.80 -36.43 36.87
CA GLU A 22 -21.84 -36.99 38.24
C GLU A 22 -22.55 -36.08 39.25
N ILE A 23 -22.20 -34.79 39.23
CA ILE A 23 -22.79 -33.78 40.09
C ILE A 23 -23.83 -33.03 39.26
N CYS A 24 -25.07 -33.54 39.27
CA CYS A 24 -26.20 -32.84 38.69
C CYS A 24 -26.81 -31.88 39.71
N GLY A 25 -26.85 -30.59 39.37
CA GLY A 25 -27.76 -29.66 40.03
C GLY A 25 -29.21 -30.08 39.82
N THR A 26 -30.12 -29.50 40.62
CA THR A 26 -31.58 -29.67 40.45
C THR A 26 -32.03 -29.34 39.02
N ASP A 27 -31.38 -28.36 38.41
CA ASP A 27 -31.74 -27.76 37.13
C ASP A 27 -31.41 -28.71 35.98
N VAL A 28 -30.19 -29.28 35.97
CA VAL A 28 -29.76 -30.29 34.97
C VAL A 28 -30.57 -31.57 35.09
N SER A 29 -30.91 -31.99 36.32
CA SER A 29 -31.74 -33.18 36.55
C SER A 29 -33.16 -32.99 36.01
N ALA A 30 -33.76 -31.82 36.25
CA ALA A 30 -35.09 -31.47 35.75
C ALA A 30 -35.09 -31.38 34.21
N PHE A 31 -34.09 -30.70 33.63
CA PHE A 31 -33.89 -30.61 32.19
C PHE A 31 -33.78 -31.99 31.54
N SER A 32 -32.94 -32.87 32.09
CA SER A 32 -32.73 -34.24 31.60
C SER A 32 -34.02 -35.08 31.64
N ALA A 33 -34.82 -34.94 32.71
CA ALA A 33 -36.13 -35.58 32.82
C ALA A 33 -37.13 -35.08 31.76
N ASN A 34 -37.21 -33.76 31.57
CA ASN A 34 -38.09 -33.15 30.57
C ASN A 34 -37.69 -33.58 29.15
N LEU A 35 -36.40 -33.54 28.83
CA LEU A 35 -35.88 -33.98 27.53
C LEU A 35 -36.16 -35.46 27.28
N ALA A 36 -35.92 -36.34 28.26
CA ALA A 36 -36.24 -37.76 28.11
C ALA A 36 -37.74 -37.99 27.85
N GLY A 37 -38.62 -37.24 28.52
CA GLY A 37 -40.05 -37.28 28.27
C GLY A 37 -40.42 -36.90 26.84
N LEU A 38 -39.78 -35.89 26.25
CA LEU A 38 -39.99 -35.48 24.86
C LEU A 38 -39.46 -36.53 23.88
N LEU A 39 -38.27 -37.10 24.12
CA LEU A 39 -37.71 -38.15 23.27
C LEU A 39 -38.57 -39.44 23.29
N ILE A 40 -39.17 -39.79 24.43
CA ILE A 40 -40.14 -40.90 24.51
C ILE A 40 -41.38 -40.62 23.66
N LYS A 41 -41.86 -39.37 23.62
CA LYS A 41 -42.99 -38.97 22.75
C LYS A 41 -42.66 -39.09 21.25
N LEU A 42 -41.38 -39.04 20.88
CA LEU A 42 -40.90 -39.32 19.51
C LEU A 42 -40.82 -40.83 19.19
N GLY A 43 -41.24 -41.71 20.11
CA GLY A 43 -41.26 -43.16 19.90
C GLY A 43 -39.95 -43.88 20.22
N LEU A 44 -39.03 -43.23 20.93
CA LEU A 44 -37.71 -43.78 21.28
C LEU A 44 -37.71 -44.40 22.69
N SER A 45 -36.94 -45.47 22.88
CA SER A 45 -36.64 -46.04 24.19
C SER A 45 -35.51 -45.24 24.84
N VAL A 46 -35.80 -44.53 25.93
CA VAL A 46 -34.83 -43.63 26.57
C VAL A 46 -34.39 -44.17 27.93
N SER A 47 -33.08 -44.24 28.14
CA SER A 47 -32.50 -44.51 29.45
C SER A 47 -31.64 -43.32 29.90
N GLN A 48 -31.72 -42.97 31.19
CA GLN A 48 -30.87 -41.94 31.78
C GLN A 48 -29.75 -42.61 32.56
N ARG A 49 -28.52 -42.12 32.37
CA ARG A 49 -27.32 -42.60 33.08
C ARG A 49 -26.56 -41.40 33.64
N ASN A 50 -26.32 -41.41 34.94
CA ASN A 50 -25.33 -40.53 35.55
C ASN A 50 -23.98 -41.23 35.44
N TRP A 51 -22.95 -40.50 35.03
CA TRP A 51 -21.62 -41.06 34.84
C TRP A 51 -20.58 -40.33 35.68
N ASP A 52 -20.08 -41.03 36.69
CA ASP A 52 -19.16 -40.54 37.72
C ASP A 52 -17.78 -40.09 37.18
N THR A 53 -17.49 -40.34 35.91
CA THR A 53 -16.13 -40.22 35.34
C THR A 53 -16.03 -39.37 34.08
N ILE A 54 -17.15 -38.85 33.58
CA ILE A 54 -17.18 -37.83 32.51
C ILE A 54 -16.71 -36.48 33.05
N GLY A 55 -16.90 -36.23 34.35
CA GLY A 55 -16.66 -34.94 34.96
C GLY A 55 -17.66 -33.89 34.45
N ASP A 56 -17.18 -32.67 34.23
CA ASP A 56 -17.96 -31.54 33.74
C ASP A 56 -18.15 -31.62 32.21
N VAL A 57 -19.40 -31.46 31.75
CA VAL A 57 -19.77 -31.43 30.32
C VAL A 57 -19.33 -30.15 29.61
N SER A 58 -18.88 -29.13 30.35
CA SER A 58 -18.38 -27.85 29.84
C SER A 58 -17.13 -27.93 28.96
N GLY A 59 -16.63 -29.12 28.61
CA GLY A 59 -15.40 -29.33 27.86
C GLY A 59 -14.11 -29.29 28.68
N LYS A 60 -14.18 -28.89 29.97
CA LYS A 60 -13.03 -28.99 30.90
C LYS A 60 -12.51 -30.41 31.05
N SER A 61 -13.40 -31.39 31.00
CA SER A 61 -13.06 -32.82 31.02
C SER A 61 -12.24 -33.25 29.81
N LEU A 62 -12.45 -32.65 28.63
CA LEU A 62 -11.63 -32.90 27.43
C LEU A 62 -10.26 -32.21 27.54
N GLY A 63 -10.22 -30.99 28.08
CA GLY A 63 -8.97 -30.25 28.33
C GLY A 63 -8.08 -30.87 29.44
N ARG A 64 -8.67 -31.63 30.36
CA ARG A 64 -7.99 -32.40 31.42
C ARG A 64 -8.42 -33.87 31.38
N CYS A 65 -8.45 -34.44 30.18
CA CYS A 65 -8.92 -35.79 29.94
C CYS A 65 -8.13 -36.80 30.77
N ARG A 66 -8.81 -37.81 31.32
CA ARG A 66 -8.19 -38.99 31.95
C ARG A 66 -8.20 -40.14 30.93
N ASN A 67 -7.27 -41.09 31.07
CA ASN A 67 -7.17 -42.25 30.15
C ASN A 67 -8.51 -43.01 30.03
N GLN A 68 -9.20 -43.21 31.16
CA GLN A 68 -10.51 -43.86 31.20
C GLN A 68 -11.57 -43.05 30.42
N SER A 69 -11.54 -41.71 30.54
CA SER A 69 -12.42 -40.77 29.83
C SER A 69 -12.26 -40.83 28.32
N LEU A 70 -11.03 -40.89 27.83
CA LEU A 70 -10.73 -41.01 26.41
C LEU A 70 -11.29 -42.30 25.80
N LYS A 71 -11.23 -43.42 26.53
CA LYS A 71 -11.78 -44.71 26.08
C LYS A 71 -13.31 -44.67 25.90
N TRP A 72 -14.04 -44.02 26.80
CA TRP A 72 -15.49 -43.89 26.64
C TRP A 72 -15.87 -42.93 25.52
N LEU A 73 -15.16 -41.81 25.40
CA LEU A 73 -15.35 -40.87 24.29
C LEU A 73 -15.13 -41.57 22.94
N ARG A 74 -14.12 -42.43 22.85
CA ARG A 74 -13.92 -43.31 21.68
C ARG A 74 -15.11 -44.22 21.46
N ALA A 75 -15.57 -44.93 22.50
CA ALA A 75 -16.71 -45.82 22.37
C ALA A 75 -17.99 -45.07 21.92
N TRP A 76 -18.26 -43.87 22.46
CA TRP A 76 -19.44 -43.10 22.06
C TRP A 76 -19.30 -42.54 20.66
N ALA A 77 -18.19 -41.88 20.34
CA ALA A 77 -17.99 -41.29 19.02
C ALA A 77 -17.99 -42.33 17.89
N LEU A 78 -17.39 -43.52 18.13
CA LEU A 78 -17.18 -44.52 17.08
C LEU A 78 -18.27 -45.61 17.06
N ASN A 79 -18.80 -46.03 18.21
CA ASN A 79 -19.72 -47.18 18.27
C ASN A 79 -21.20 -46.80 18.36
N SER A 80 -21.55 -45.56 18.73
CA SER A 80 -22.96 -45.12 18.72
C SER A 80 -23.46 -44.81 17.31
N ALA A 81 -24.77 -44.79 17.10
CA ALA A 81 -25.37 -44.29 15.85
C ALA A 81 -25.06 -42.79 15.63
N GLY A 82 -24.96 -42.04 16.73
CA GLY A 82 -24.41 -40.71 16.76
C GLY A 82 -24.53 -40.08 18.15
N VAL A 83 -24.04 -38.85 18.29
CA VAL A 83 -23.86 -38.16 19.56
C VAL A 83 -24.31 -36.71 19.41
N LEU A 84 -25.13 -36.21 20.33
CA LEU A 84 -25.36 -34.78 20.53
C LEU A 84 -24.73 -34.37 21.85
N TRP A 85 -23.69 -33.54 21.78
CA TRP A 85 -23.01 -33.04 22.97
C TRP A 85 -23.58 -31.67 23.36
N ILE A 86 -24.11 -31.57 24.57
CA ILE A 86 -24.78 -30.36 25.06
C ILE A 86 -23.90 -29.68 26.11
N THR A 87 -23.60 -28.40 25.89
CA THR A 87 -22.88 -27.54 26.85
C THR A 87 -23.75 -26.37 27.27
N GLN A 88 -23.42 -25.73 28.40
CA GLN A 88 -23.98 -24.42 28.77
C GLN A 88 -22.83 -23.42 28.92
N GLY A 89 -22.41 -22.86 27.79
CA GLY A 89 -21.21 -22.04 27.66
C GLY A 89 -21.47 -20.58 27.34
N GLY A 90 -22.56 -20.25 26.64
CA GLY A 90 -22.90 -18.88 26.23
C GLY A 90 -22.14 -18.40 24.99
N GLN A 91 -21.99 -19.23 23.95
CA GLN A 91 -21.16 -18.90 22.77
C GLN A 91 -21.61 -17.66 22.01
N VAL A 92 -22.90 -17.31 21.98
CA VAL A 92 -23.42 -16.21 21.15
C VAL A 92 -23.20 -14.85 21.81
N SER A 93 -23.79 -14.63 22.99
CA SER A 93 -23.73 -13.35 23.70
C SER A 93 -23.62 -13.52 25.22
N GLY A 94 -23.49 -12.42 25.95
CA GLY A 94 -23.47 -12.42 27.43
C GLY A 94 -22.23 -13.10 28.05
N PRO A 95 -22.32 -13.57 29.31
CA PRO A 95 -21.22 -14.28 29.95
C PRO A 95 -20.79 -15.52 29.16
N PHE A 96 -19.49 -15.84 29.14
CA PHE A 96 -18.94 -16.93 28.32
C PHE A 96 -18.01 -17.86 29.11
N LYS A 97 -18.02 -19.16 28.79
CA LYS A 97 -17.06 -20.15 29.30
C LYS A 97 -16.24 -20.72 28.13
N PRO A 98 -14.95 -20.36 27.98
CA PRO A 98 -14.15 -20.75 26.80
C PRO A 98 -13.96 -22.27 26.66
N TYR A 99 -14.04 -23.02 27.77
CA TYR A 99 -13.94 -24.48 27.74
C TYR A 99 -15.05 -25.15 26.93
N SER A 100 -16.22 -24.52 26.75
CA SER A 100 -17.32 -25.15 26.00
C SER A 100 -16.99 -25.35 24.52
N GLY A 101 -16.06 -24.58 23.95
CA GLY A 101 -15.62 -24.74 22.57
C GLY A 101 -14.78 -26.00 22.31
N VAL A 102 -14.17 -26.60 23.35
CA VAL A 102 -13.24 -27.74 23.20
C VAL A 102 -13.93 -28.94 22.54
N CYS A 103 -15.19 -29.22 22.90
CA CYS A 103 -15.95 -30.31 22.27
C CYS A 103 -16.26 -30.02 20.81
N THR A 104 -16.51 -28.77 20.44
CA THR A 104 -16.76 -28.37 19.05
C THR A 104 -15.56 -28.68 18.16
N GLY A 105 -14.35 -28.30 18.57
CA GLY A 105 -13.11 -28.64 17.85
C GLY A 105 -12.86 -30.15 17.76
N PHE A 106 -13.12 -30.87 18.85
CA PHE A 106 -13.03 -32.34 18.89
C PHE A 106 -13.97 -33.02 17.88
N PHE A 107 -15.27 -32.69 17.92
CA PHE A 107 -16.27 -33.28 17.03
C PHE A 107 -16.09 -32.84 15.58
N ARG A 108 -15.57 -31.63 15.32
CA ARG A 108 -15.19 -31.19 13.97
C ARG A 108 -14.24 -32.18 13.31
N ALA A 109 -13.11 -32.51 13.96
CA ALA A 109 -12.14 -33.46 13.43
C ALA A 109 -12.76 -34.85 13.21
N LEU A 110 -13.54 -35.35 14.17
CA LEU A 110 -14.17 -36.66 14.08
C LEU A 110 -15.20 -36.79 12.96
N ARG A 111 -15.94 -35.71 12.64
CA ARG A 111 -16.87 -35.69 11.51
C ARG A 111 -16.15 -35.89 10.18
N SER A 112 -14.91 -35.42 10.04
CA SER A 112 -14.12 -35.71 8.83
C SER A 112 -13.54 -37.13 8.82
N GLU A 113 -13.20 -37.68 9.99
CA GLU A 113 -12.77 -39.07 10.10
C GLU A 113 -13.90 -40.07 9.86
N ASN A 114 -15.14 -39.71 10.23
CA ASN A 114 -16.33 -40.57 10.15
C ASN A 114 -17.55 -39.80 9.61
N PRO A 115 -17.61 -39.49 8.30
CA PRO A 115 -18.67 -38.65 7.71
C PRO A 115 -20.10 -39.20 7.88
N GLU A 116 -20.25 -40.52 8.00
CA GLU A 116 -21.53 -41.20 8.19
C GLU A 116 -22.10 -41.04 9.61
N LYS A 117 -21.26 -40.67 10.59
CA LYS A 117 -21.68 -40.53 11.99
C LYS A 117 -22.31 -39.17 12.24
N ARG A 118 -23.49 -39.17 12.85
CA ARG A 118 -24.20 -37.95 13.23
C ARG A 118 -23.65 -37.41 14.56
N LEU A 119 -22.57 -36.64 14.48
CA LEU A 119 -21.88 -36.07 15.64
C LEU A 119 -22.15 -34.57 15.74
N GLY A 120 -23.08 -34.16 16.61
CA GLY A 120 -23.51 -32.77 16.79
C GLY A 120 -23.09 -32.16 18.12
N THR A 121 -23.03 -30.82 18.15
CA THR A 121 -22.80 -30.03 19.36
C THR A 121 -23.85 -28.94 19.50
N LEU A 122 -24.36 -28.73 20.71
CA LEU A 122 -25.29 -27.66 21.06
C LEU A 122 -24.78 -26.92 22.31
N ASP A 123 -24.46 -25.63 22.18
CA ASP A 123 -24.11 -24.78 23.32
C ASP A 123 -25.31 -23.93 23.75
N LEU A 124 -25.70 -24.01 25.03
CA LEU A 124 -26.80 -23.25 25.61
C LEU A 124 -26.29 -21.98 26.29
N SER A 125 -27.11 -20.92 26.25
CA SER A 125 -26.83 -19.67 26.94
C SER A 125 -26.78 -19.88 28.46
N LEU A 126 -25.91 -19.12 29.13
CA LEU A 126 -25.86 -19.12 30.61
C LEU A 126 -27.10 -18.48 31.24
N ASN A 127 -27.89 -17.75 30.44
CA ASN A 127 -29.14 -17.12 30.87
C ASN A 127 -30.37 -18.00 30.62
N LEU A 128 -30.23 -19.12 29.90
CA LEU A 128 -31.35 -20.03 29.63
C LEU A 128 -31.80 -20.74 30.91
N ASP A 129 -33.09 -20.64 31.22
CA ASP A 129 -33.70 -21.38 32.31
C ASP A 129 -33.85 -22.86 31.93
N LEU A 130 -32.97 -23.70 32.47
CA LEU A 130 -32.97 -25.14 32.24
C LEU A 130 -34.20 -25.85 32.85
N HIS A 131 -34.92 -25.23 33.79
CA HIS A 131 -36.18 -25.78 34.30
C HIS A 131 -37.34 -25.63 33.32
N SER A 132 -37.25 -24.68 32.38
CA SER A 132 -38.30 -24.42 31.43
C SER A 132 -38.51 -25.62 30.48
N GLU A 133 -39.77 -25.89 30.11
CA GLU A 133 -40.07 -26.87 29.06
C GLU A 133 -39.50 -26.45 27.70
N LEU A 134 -39.28 -25.13 27.51
CA LEU A 134 -38.71 -24.56 26.29
C LEU A 134 -37.28 -25.03 26.05
N ALA A 135 -36.43 -25.07 27.08
CA ALA A 135 -35.06 -25.56 26.95
C ALA A 135 -35.02 -27.00 26.45
N ALA A 136 -35.84 -27.89 27.04
CA ALA A 136 -35.92 -29.29 26.62
C ALA A 136 -36.52 -29.44 25.20
N THR A 137 -37.50 -28.59 24.85
CA THR A 137 -38.12 -28.57 23.52
C THR A 137 -37.11 -28.20 22.45
N LEU A 138 -36.33 -27.13 22.66
CA LEU A 138 -35.29 -26.69 21.75
C LEU A 138 -34.24 -27.78 21.51
N VAL A 139 -33.80 -28.47 22.55
CA VAL A 139 -32.85 -29.59 22.42
C VAL A 139 -33.48 -30.77 21.68
N SER A 140 -34.77 -31.05 21.91
CA SER A 140 -35.50 -32.09 21.18
C SER A 140 -35.63 -31.76 19.69
N GLU A 141 -35.84 -30.50 19.32
CA GLU A 141 -35.90 -30.05 17.92
C GLU A 141 -34.54 -30.19 17.22
N VAL A 142 -33.45 -29.82 17.90
CA VAL A 142 -32.08 -30.06 17.40
C VAL A 142 -31.82 -31.56 17.23
N PHE A 143 -32.23 -32.37 18.21
CA PHE A 143 -32.09 -33.82 18.14
C PHE A 143 -32.85 -34.41 16.94
N GLU A 144 -34.11 -34.02 16.75
CA GLU A 144 -34.91 -34.45 15.60
C GLU A 144 -34.28 -34.04 14.27
N GLY A 145 -33.84 -32.78 14.16
CA GLY A 145 -33.22 -32.25 12.96
C GLY A 145 -31.92 -32.96 12.60
N LEU A 146 -31.16 -33.39 13.61
CA LEU A 146 -29.88 -34.06 13.42
C LEU A 146 -30.04 -35.55 13.12
N PHE A 147 -30.97 -36.23 13.82
CA PHE A 147 -31.05 -37.70 13.84
C PHE A 147 -32.21 -38.31 13.08
N SER A 148 -33.20 -37.55 12.61
CA SER A 148 -34.27 -38.13 11.80
C SER A 148 -33.76 -38.62 10.44
N THR A 149 -34.42 -39.63 9.87
CA THR A 149 -34.11 -40.19 8.54
C THR A 149 -34.64 -39.33 7.40
N THR A 150 -35.25 -38.18 7.69
CA THR A 150 -35.75 -37.26 6.66
C THR A 150 -34.59 -36.82 5.77
N GLU A 151 -34.71 -37.06 4.46
CA GLU A 151 -33.75 -36.58 3.47
C GLU A 151 -33.70 -35.04 3.54
N ARG A 152 -32.50 -34.52 3.82
CA ARG A 152 -32.19 -33.10 3.75
C ARG A 152 -30.99 -32.94 2.84
N GLU A 153 -31.04 -31.98 1.91
CA GLU A 153 -29.92 -31.70 0.99
C GLU A 153 -28.64 -31.33 1.75
N THR A 154 -28.78 -30.63 2.89
CA THR A 154 -27.68 -30.25 3.77
C THR A 154 -28.10 -30.32 5.24
N ARG A 155 -27.13 -30.55 6.14
CA ARG A 155 -27.36 -30.65 7.61
C ARG A 155 -26.29 -29.87 8.37
N ASP A 156 -26.75 -29.07 9.34
CA ASP A 156 -25.88 -28.45 10.35
C ASP A 156 -25.60 -29.44 11.49
N TYR A 157 -24.40 -29.36 12.06
CA TYR A 157 -23.93 -30.20 13.17
C TYR A 157 -23.52 -29.37 14.39
N GLU A 158 -23.54 -28.05 14.28
CA GLU A 158 -23.05 -27.13 15.29
C GLU A 158 -24.14 -26.09 15.54
N PHE A 159 -24.60 -26.03 16.79
CA PHE A 159 -25.70 -25.19 17.21
C PHE A 159 -25.30 -24.42 18.46
N ALA A 160 -25.78 -23.19 18.58
CA ALA A 160 -25.74 -22.42 19.81
C ALA A 160 -27.12 -21.81 20.06
N GLU A 161 -27.54 -21.77 21.30
CA GLU A 161 -28.76 -21.10 21.73
C GLU A 161 -28.42 -19.78 22.40
N ASP A 162 -29.22 -18.77 22.09
CA ASP A 162 -29.27 -17.51 22.85
C ASP A 162 -30.63 -16.85 22.71
N GLU A 163 -31.13 -16.29 23.81
CA GLU A 163 -32.48 -15.71 23.90
C GLU A 163 -33.57 -16.62 23.28
N CYS A 164 -33.45 -17.93 23.51
CA CYS A 164 -34.35 -18.98 22.99
C CYS A 164 -34.36 -19.12 21.45
N CYS A 165 -33.37 -18.55 20.76
CA CYS A 165 -33.16 -18.71 19.32
C CYS A 165 -31.98 -19.64 19.05
N LEU A 166 -32.11 -20.48 18.02
CA LEU A 166 -31.03 -21.35 17.54
C LEU A 166 -30.18 -20.64 16.49
N TYR A 167 -28.88 -20.60 16.72
CA TYR A 167 -27.85 -20.07 15.84
C TYR A 167 -26.96 -21.20 15.32
N VAL A 168 -26.48 -21.03 14.09
CA VAL A 168 -25.53 -21.93 13.43
C VAL A 168 -24.32 -21.14 12.97
N PRO A 169 -23.09 -21.66 13.09
CA PRO A 169 -21.90 -20.95 12.67
C PRO A 169 -21.82 -20.89 11.15
N ARG A 170 -21.45 -19.73 10.63
CA ARG A 170 -21.11 -19.51 9.22
C ARG A 170 -19.81 -18.72 9.15
N LEU A 171 -18.93 -19.10 8.24
CA LEU A 171 -17.72 -18.35 7.96
C LEU A 171 -18.05 -17.26 6.94
N VAL A 172 -17.64 -16.03 7.24
CA VAL A 172 -17.88 -14.85 6.41
C VAL A 172 -16.56 -14.18 6.05
N GLU A 173 -16.51 -13.56 4.88
CA GLU A 173 -15.40 -12.70 4.51
C GLU A 173 -15.44 -11.38 5.31
N ASP A 174 -14.27 -10.84 5.64
CA ASP A 174 -14.10 -9.49 6.17
C ASP A 174 -13.41 -8.58 5.13
N PRO A 175 -14.18 -7.89 4.25
CA PRO A 175 -13.61 -7.07 3.19
C PRO A 175 -12.75 -5.91 3.69
N ALA A 176 -13.06 -5.40 4.88
CA ALA A 176 -12.35 -4.26 5.45
C ALA A 176 -11.00 -4.68 6.03
N LEU A 177 -10.91 -5.85 6.65
CA LEU A 177 -9.65 -6.46 7.09
C LEU A 177 -8.79 -6.85 5.88
N ASN A 178 -9.39 -7.49 4.87
CA ASN A 178 -8.71 -7.88 3.63
C ASN A 178 -8.13 -6.66 2.89
N SER A 179 -8.87 -5.55 2.86
CA SER A 179 -8.40 -4.30 2.25
C SER A 179 -7.29 -3.64 3.07
N ALA A 180 -7.34 -3.67 4.40
CA ALA A 180 -6.26 -3.18 5.25
C ALA A 180 -4.96 -3.98 5.06
N MET A 181 -5.05 -5.31 4.94
CA MET A 181 -3.90 -6.16 4.63
C MET A 181 -3.31 -5.88 3.24
N ARG A 182 -4.16 -5.68 2.22
CA ARG A 182 -3.70 -5.30 0.86
C ARG A 182 -3.00 -3.95 0.84
N ALA A 183 -3.54 -2.97 1.57
CA ALA A 183 -2.95 -1.64 1.67
C ALA A 183 -1.53 -1.61 2.26
N LEU A 184 -1.14 -2.60 3.07
CA LEU A 184 0.24 -2.73 3.56
C LEU A 184 1.22 -3.18 2.48
N ASN A 185 0.75 -3.93 1.48
CA ASN A 185 1.56 -4.45 0.38
C ASN A 185 1.53 -3.57 -0.87
N GLU A 186 0.49 -2.74 -1.03
CA GLU A 186 0.33 -1.86 -2.19
C GLU A 186 1.12 -0.56 -2.02
N LYS A 187 1.76 -0.12 -3.11
CA LYS A 187 2.27 1.25 -3.15
C LYS A 187 1.07 2.20 -3.05
N PRO A 188 1.11 3.20 -2.15
CA PRO A 188 0.03 4.17 -2.05
C PRO A 188 -0.20 4.80 -3.43
N ARG A 189 -1.47 4.91 -3.83
CA ARG A 189 -1.86 5.56 -5.07
C ARG A 189 -2.36 6.97 -4.77
N PRO A 190 -2.09 7.96 -5.63
CA PRO A 190 -2.65 9.30 -5.45
C PRO A 190 -4.17 9.29 -5.45
N VAL A 191 -4.77 10.07 -4.55
CA VAL A 191 -6.21 10.32 -4.46
C VAL A 191 -6.48 11.81 -4.65
N MET A 192 -7.63 12.16 -5.22
CA MET A 192 -7.99 13.56 -5.45
C MET A 192 -8.39 14.22 -4.13
N GLU A 193 -7.55 15.10 -3.63
CA GLU A 193 -7.73 15.80 -2.34
C GLU A 193 -7.39 17.29 -2.46
N LYS A 194 -7.73 18.07 -1.42
CA LYS A 194 -7.32 19.47 -1.31
C LYS A 194 -5.79 19.57 -1.22
N LEU A 195 -5.21 20.47 -2.02
CA LEU A 195 -3.79 20.78 -1.97
C LEU A 195 -3.37 21.39 -0.62
N LEU A 196 -4.16 22.35 -0.13
CA LEU A 196 -3.85 23.03 1.14
C LEU A 196 -4.38 22.22 2.31
N GLN A 197 -3.46 21.60 3.05
CA GLN A 197 -3.73 20.82 4.25
C GLN A 197 -2.95 21.44 5.43
N GLU A 198 -3.63 21.81 6.52
CA GLU A 198 -3.06 22.69 7.57
C GLU A 198 -1.77 22.17 8.21
N GLU A 199 -1.69 20.85 8.45
CA GLU A 199 -0.56 20.21 9.13
C GLU A 199 0.38 19.44 8.19
N ARG A 200 0.14 19.53 6.87
CA ARG A 200 0.81 18.66 5.90
C ARG A 200 1.44 19.47 4.76
N PRO A 201 2.72 19.86 4.89
CA PRO A 201 3.46 20.51 3.81
C PRO A 201 3.64 19.55 2.63
N LEU A 202 2.90 19.80 1.56
CA LEU A 202 2.98 19.03 0.33
C LEU A 202 3.92 19.68 -0.70
N LYS A 203 4.63 18.85 -1.46
CA LYS A 203 5.40 19.22 -2.66
C LYS A 203 4.96 18.40 -3.86
N MET A 204 5.09 18.98 -5.05
CA MET A 204 4.78 18.30 -6.30
C MET A 204 5.97 17.47 -6.78
N GLU A 205 5.69 16.27 -7.24
CA GLU A 205 6.61 15.41 -7.95
C GLU A 205 5.94 14.78 -9.18
N LEU A 206 6.75 14.12 -10.00
CA LEU A 206 6.28 13.40 -11.17
C LEU A 206 6.26 11.90 -10.83
N GLY A 207 5.09 11.28 -10.85
CA GLY A 207 4.92 9.87 -10.52
C GLY A 207 5.64 8.95 -11.52
N GLU A 208 5.44 9.16 -12.82
CA GLU A 208 6.14 8.44 -13.88
C GLU A 208 6.89 9.43 -14.81
N PRO A 209 8.22 9.31 -14.94
CA PRO A 209 9.00 10.11 -15.88
C PRO A 209 8.44 10.03 -17.30
N GLY A 210 8.31 11.17 -17.97
CA GLY A 210 7.79 11.29 -19.33
C GLY A 210 6.28 11.56 -19.43
N LEU A 211 5.48 11.30 -18.38
CA LEU A 211 4.02 11.39 -18.45
C LEU A 211 3.45 12.49 -17.53
N LEU A 212 3.14 13.66 -18.10
CA LEU A 212 2.67 14.84 -17.34
C LEU A 212 1.38 14.60 -16.55
N SER A 213 0.53 13.66 -16.96
CA SER A 213 -0.70 13.29 -16.24
C SER A 213 -0.44 12.63 -14.89
N THR A 214 0.81 12.26 -14.59
CA THR A 214 1.21 11.61 -13.33
C THR A 214 1.75 12.59 -12.29
N PHE A 215 1.52 13.89 -12.47
CA PHE A 215 1.83 14.86 -11.41
C PHE A 215 1.07 14.49 -10.13
N GLN A 216 1.80 14.39 -9.03
CA GLN A 216 1.26 14.05 -7.72
C GLN A 216 1.90 14.89 -6.63
N PHE A 217 1.21 15.01 -5.50
CA PHE A 217 1.65 15.76 -4.33
C PHE A 217 1.97 14.82 -3.18
N VAL A 218 3.14 14.98 -2.58
CA VAL A 218 3.65 14.13 -1.51
C VAL A 218 4.13 14.96 -0.32
N ASP A 219 4.25 14.33 0.84
CA ASP A 219 4.82 14.94 2.04
C ASP A 219 6.25 15.45 1.81
N ASP A 220 6.49 16.71 2.13
CA ASP A 220 7.84 17.25 2.18
C ASP A 220 8.50 16.96 3.54
N LYS A 221 9.22 15.85 3.58
CA LYS A 221 9.95 15.39 4.77
C LYS A 221 10.94 16.42 5.33
N GLN A 222 11.37 17.42 4.56
CA GLN A 222 12.23 18.49 5.08
C GLN A 222 11.58 19.26 6.23
N PHE A 223 10.25 19.28 6.32
CA PHE A 223 9.52 19.95 7.39
C PHE A 223 9.50 19.20 8.72
N GLN A 224 9.95 17.94 8.73
CA GLN A 224 10.16 17.16 9.96
C GLN A 224 11.45 17.56 10.69
N GLU A 225 12.38 18.21 9.97
CA GLU A 225 13.65 18.70 10.53
C GLU A 225 13.51 20.15 11.06
N PRO A 226 14.33 20.56 12.05
CA PRO A 226 14.41 21.96 12.49
C PRO A 226 14.79 22.92 11.36
N LEU A 227 14.27 24.15 11.40
CA LEU A 227 14.59 25.19 10.41
C LEU A 227 16.07 25.63 10.54
N GLY A 228 16.78 25.65 9.42
CA GLY A 228 18.19 26.08 9.37
C GLY A 228 18.39 27.54 9.78
N GLY A 229 19.58 27.85 10.31
CA GLY A 229 19.92 29.16 10.87
C GLY A 229 19.60 30.36 9.97
N ASP A 230 19.98 30.30 8.70
CA ASP A 230 19.85 31.37 7.70
C ASP A 230 18.73 31.14 6.67
N TYR A 231 17.84 30.18 6.97
CA TYR A 231 16.69 29.86 6.15
C TYR A 231 15.42 30.55 6.64
N VAL A 232 14.49 30.79 5.73
CA VAL A 232 13.11 31.14 6.06
C VAL A 232 12.18 30.04 5.57
N GLU A 233 11.11 29.83 6.32
CA GLU A 233 9.96 29.03 5.91
C GLU A 233 8.94 29.98 5.27
N MET A 234 8.44 29.61 4.09
CA MET A 234 7.52 30.44 3.33
C MET A 234 6.33 29.61 2.85
N LYS A 235 5.11 30.11 3.08
CA LYS A 235 3.90 29.61 2.44
C LYS A 235 3.89 30.06 0.98
N VAL A 236 3.82 29.11 0.07
CA VAL A 236 3.80 29.38 -1.37
C VAL A 236 2.43 29.93 -1.76
N LEU A 237 2.43 31.07 -2.46
CA LEU A 237 1.24 31.62 -3.10
C LEU A 237 1.24 31.35 -4.59
N CYS A 238 2.41 31.40 -5.22
CA CYS A 238 2.55 31.13 -6.64
C CYS A 238 3.97 30.71 -7.03
N THR A 239 4.06 29.95 -8.12
CA THR A 239 5.32 29.45 -8.68
C THR A 239 5.39 29.78 -10.16
N GLY A 240 6.51 30.35 -10.60
CA GLY A 240 6.72 30.72 -11.99
C GLY A 240 7.18 29.53 -12.82
N LEU A 241 6.52 29.31 -13.97
CA LEU A 241 6.80 28.16 -14.83
C LEU A 241 7.85 28.52 -15.88
N ASN A 242 8.94 27.75 -15.91
CA ASN A 242 10.09 27.94 -16.80
C ASN A 242 10.21 26.80 -17.82
N PHE A 243 10.87 27.05 -18.96
CA PHE A 243 11.00 26.04 -20.01
C PHE A 243 11.78 24.80 -19.53
N VAL A 244 12.74 25.00 -18.62
CA VAL A 244 13.45 23.90 -17.94
C VAL A 244 12.50 22.99 -17.15
N ASN A 245 11.39 23.53 -16.63
CA ASN A 245 10.39 22.73 -15.92
C ASN A 245 9.59 21.82 -16.87
N VAL A 246 9.51 22.14 -18.16
CA VAL A 246 8.89 21.26 -19.17
C VAL A 246 9.90 20.22 -19.66
N MET A 247 11.17 20.61 -19.87
CA MET A 247 12.22 19.69 -20.32
C MET A 247 12.56 18.61 -19.29
N ALA A 248 12.41 18.92 -17.99
CA ALA A 248 12.74 18.02 -16.90
C ALA A 248 11.85 16.76 -16.86
N PRO A 249 10.50 16.86 -16.79
CA PRO A 249 9.60 15.71 -16.90
C PRO A 249 9.79 14.87 -18.15
N LEU A 250 10.16 15.50 -19.28
CA LEU A 250 10.40 14.83 -20.55
C LEU A 250 11.77 14.12 -20.64
N GLY A 251 12.55 14.09 -19.55
CA GLY A 251 13.86 13.45 -19.50
C GLY A 251 14.95 14.16 -20.31
N GLN A 252 14.69 15.36 -20.83
CA GLN A 252 15.64 16.12 -21.64
C GLN A 252 16.65 16.91 -20.81
N VAL A 253 16.33 17.20 -19.54
CA VAL A 253 17.24 17.83 -18.58
C VAL A 253 17.21 17.02 -17.28
N PRO A 254 18.36 16.51 -16.80
CA PRO A 254 18.42 15.77 -15.55
C PRO A 254 18.23 16.72 -14.36
N THR A 255 17.10 16.62 -13.67
CA THR A 255 16.86 17.30 -12.39
C THR A 255 15.92 16.49 -11.51
N PRO A 256 16.18 16.39 -10.20
CA PRO A 256 15.33 15.67 -9.27
C PRO A 256 14.09 16.47 -8.83
N THR A 257 13.98 17.76 -9.19
CA THR A 257 12.93 18.66 -8.68
C THR A 257 12.41 19.62 -9.75
N LEU A 258 11.16 20.06 -9.58
CA LEU A 258 10.47 20.98 -10.48
C LEU A 258 10.34 22.38 -9.88
N GLY A 259 10.35 23.39 -10.75
CA GLY A 259 10.25 24.79 -10.38
C GLY A 259 11.60 25.41 -10.01
N CYS A 260 11.75 26.70 -10.28
CA CYS A 260 12.97 27.47 -10.03
C CYS A 260 12.72 28.82 -9.35
N GLU A 261 11.46 29.27 -9.25
CA GLU A 261 11.11 30.58 -8.71
C GLU A 261 9.76 30.52 -7.99
N VAL A 262 9.64 31.29 -6.93
CA VAL A 262 8.50 31.24 -6.04
C VAL A 262 8.13 32.62 -5.52
N GLY A 263 6.85 32.85 -5.27
CA GLY A 263 6.31 34.00 -4.55
C GLY A 263 5.42 33.53 -3.40
N GLY A 264 5.54 34.17 -2.24
CA GLY A 264 4.85 33.71 -1.04
C GLY A 264 4.92 34.65 0.15
N ILE A 265 4.48 34.15 1.30
CA ILE A 265 4.49 34.85 2.58
C ILE A 265 5.37 34.07 3.56
N ILE A 266 6.28 34.77 4.23
CA ILE A 266 7.16 34.14 5.24
C ILE A 266 6.32 33.73 6.45
N THR A 267 6.42 32.46 6.85
CA THR A 267 5.74 31.91 8.04
C THR A 267 6.68 31.83 9.24
N LYS A 268 7.96 31.49 9.02
CA LYS A 268 8.99 31.41 10.06
C LYS A 268 10.34 31.87 9.54
N VAL A 269 11.19 32.34 10.45
CA VAL A 269 12.56 32.77 10.13
C VAL A 269 13.55 32.03 11.03
N GLY A 270 14.68 31.63 10.46
CA GLY A 270 15.79 31.05 11.20
C GLY A 270 16.49 32.09 12.08
N PRO A 271 17.21 31.66 13.13
CA PRO A 271 17.83 32.55 14.13
C PRO A 271 18.88 33.51 13.58
N ALA A 272 19.48 33.25 12.42
CA ALA A 272 20.47 34.11 11.76
C ALA A 272 19.86 35.01 10.66
N VAL A 273 18.54 34.99 10.47
CA VAL A 273 17.84 35.83 9.50
C VAL A 273 17.55 37.20 10.12
N THR A 274 18.01 38.26 9.46
CA THR A 274 17.85 39.65 9.94
C THR A 274 17.09 40.54 8.96
N LYS A 275 17.09 40.19 7.67
CA LYS A 275 16.46 40.99 6.60
C LYS A 275 14.93 40.84 6.56
N PHE A 276 14.39 39.74 7.09
CA PHE A 276 12.99 39.35 6.92
C PHE A 276 12.32 38.97 8.24
N LYS A 277 10.98 39.06 8.28
CA LYS A 277 10.14 38.60 9.39
C LYS A 277 8.90 37.84 8.89
N ALA A 278 8.25 37.10 9.79
CA ALA A 278 6.99 36.45 9.49
C ALA A 278 5.92 37.47 9.06
N GLY A 279 5.13 37.12 8.05
CA GLY A 279 4.12 37.97 7.42
C GLY A 279 4.63 38.77 6.21
N ASP A 280 5.94 38.85 5.97
CA ASP A 280 6.46 39.56 4.80
C ASP A 280 6.10 38.84 3.50
N THR A 281 5.66 39.60 2.49
CA THR A 281 5.44 39.09 1.13
C THR A 281 6.73 39.20 0.32
N VAL A 282 7.20 38.06 -0.20
CA VAL A 282 8.52 37.95 -0.83
C VAL A 282 8.47 37.09 -2.09
N ALA A 283 9.48 37.24 -2.94
CA ALA A 283 9.75 36.37 -4.08
C ALA A 283 11.21 35.92 -4.05
N GLY A 284 11.50 34.72 -4.55
CA GLY A 284 12.84 34.15 -4.46
C GLY A 284 13.11 32.99 -5.41
N MET A 285 14.36 32.55 -5.41
CA MET A 285 14.86 31.48 -6.28
C MET A 285 15.15 30.21 -5.46
N LEU A 286 14.50 29.10 -5.80
CA LEU A 286 14.87 27.77 -5.32
C LEU A 286 14.44 26.69 -6.31
N GLN A 287 15.15 25.58 -6.30
CA GLN A 287 14.70 24.34 -6.91
C GLN A 287 13.61 23.69 -6.03
N GLY A 288 12.59 23.08 -6.65
CA GLY A 288 11.49 22.45 -5.90
C GLY A 288 10.44 23.45 -5.42
N SER A 289 10.12 24.47 -6.21
CA SER A 289 9.17 25.53 -5.83
C SER A 289 7.70 25.17 -6.01
N PHE A 290 7.37 24.05 -6.66
CA PHE A 290 5.98 23.58 -6.72
C PHE A 290 5.61 22.84 -5.43
N GLY A 291 4.92 23.53 -4.52
CA GLY A 291 4.44 22.96 -3.27
C GLY A 291 3.61 23.97 -2.49
N THR A 292 3.19 23.59 -1.29
CA THR A 292 2.42 24.45 -0.37
C THR A 292 3.30 25.33 0.50
N HIS A 293 4.49 24.83 0.84
CA HIS A 293 5.49 25.51 1.65
C HIS A 293 6.88 25.19 1.10
N VAL A 294 7.81 26.12 1.30
CA VAL A 294 9.22 25.94 0.94
C VAL A 294 10.13 26.49 2.03
N ARG A 295 11.35 25.97 2.10
CA ARG A 295 12.43 26.52 2.92
C ARG A 295 13.53 27.06 2.00
N ILE A 296 13.84 28.34 2.13
CA ILE A 296 14.74 29.06 1.21
C ILE A 296 15.72 29.95 2.01
N ARG A 297 16.97 30.06 1.56
CA ARG A 297 17.97 30.94 2.21
C ARG A 297 17.65 32.41 1.98
N GLN A 298 17.87 33.25 3.00
CA GLN A 298 17.60 34.69 2.93
C GLN A 298 18.34 35.43 1.80
N THR A 299 19.44 34.88 1.28
CA THR A 299 20.28 35.51 0.24
C THR A 299 19.68 35.49 -1.17
N VAL A 300 18.66 34.66 -1.43
CA VAL A 300 18.02 34.54 -2.76
C VAL A 300 16.54 34.92 -2.70
N ILE A 301 16.21 35.87 -1.81
CA ILE A 301 14.86 36.36 -1.54
C ILE A 301 14.86 37.88 -1.60
N GLN A 302 13.80 38.46 -2.15
CA GLN A 302 13.56 39.89 -2.17
C GLN A 302 12.12 40.21 -1.75
N HIS A 303 11.92 41.37 -1.14
CA HIS A 303 10.59 41.89 -0.87
C HIS A 303 9.86 42.20 -2.18
N VAL A 304 8.58 41.86 -2.23
CA VAL A 304 7.73 42.29 -3.34
C VAL A 304 7.49 43.80 -3.24
N PRO A 305 7.83 44.61 -4.27
CA PRO A 305 7.56 46.05 -4.24
C PRO A 305 6.07 46.34 -4.08
N ALA A 306 5.71 47.34 -3.28
CA ALA A 306 4.31 47.62 -2.91
C ALA A 306 3.35 47.89 -4.09
N HIS A 307 3.89 48.22 -5.27
CA HIS A 307 3.12 48.48 -6.48
C HIS A 307 3.01 47.27 -7.42
N MET A 308 3.56 46.12 -7.03
CA MET A 308 3.64 44.90 -7.83
C MET A 308 2.88 43.77 -7.13
N THR A 309 2.25 42.89 -7.89
CA THR A 309 1.64 41.67 -7.34
C THR A 309 2.70 40.60 -7.06
N VAL A 310 2.40 39.66 -6.16
CA VAL A 310 3.33 38.55 -5.86
C VAL A 310 3.59 37.69 -7.10
N GLU A 311 2.58 37.51 -7.96
CA GLU A 311 2.71 36.76 -9.21
C GLU A 311 3.67 37.45 -10.17
N ALA A 312 3.55 38.77 -10.33
CA ALA A 312 4.47 39.55 -11.16
C ALA A 312 5.90 39.46 -10.62
N ALA A 313 6.10 39.60 -9.30
CA ALA A 313 7.42 39.48 -8.69
C ALA A 313 8.02 38.06 -8.83
N ALA A 314 7.21 37.00 -8.72
CA ALA A 314 7.67 35.62 -8.91
C ALA A 314 8.21 35.38 -10.33
N THR A 315 7.60 35.99 -11.35
CA THR A 315 8.05 35.85 -12.76
C THR A 315 9.38 36.54 -13.06
N VAL A 316 9.78 37.50 -12.23
CA VAL A 316 10.99 38.29 -12.44
C VAL A 316 12.25 37.47 -12.17
N ILE A 317 12.20 36.64 -11.12
CA ILE A 317 13.37 35.99 -10.51
C ILE A 317 14.27 35.32 -11.55
N THR A 318 13.81 34.26 -12.23
CA THR A 318 14.68 33.49 -13.14
C THR A 318 14.99 34.27 -14.41
N ALA A 319 13.97 34.95 -14.95
CA ALA A 319 14.07 35.65 -16.23
C ALA A 319 15.06 36.82 -16.19
N PHE A 320 14.93 37.69 -15.19
CA PHE A 320 15.85 38.81 -15.01
C PHE A 320 17.21 38.37 -14.51
N SER A 321 17.33 37.40 -13.59
CA SER A 321 18.66 36.92 -13.18
C SER A 321 19.44 36.33 -14.35
N THR A 322 18.79 35.60 -15.26
CA THR A 322 19.44 35.04 -16.45
C THR A 322 19.90 36.18 -17.39
N ALA A 323 19.02 37.14 -17.66
CA ALA A 323 19.35 38.28 -18.52
C ALA A 323 20.42 39.20 -17.91
N TRP A 324 20.34 39.49 -16.61
CA TRP A 324 21.24 40.40 -15.90
C TRP A 324 22.63 39.81 -15.77
N ILE A 325 22.74 38.56 -15.29
CA ILE A 325 24.04 37.89 -15.21
C ILE A 325 24.63 37.71 -16.62
N GLY A 326 23.81 37.28 -17.59
CA GLY A 326 24.27 37.08 -18.97
C GLY A 326 24.77 38.35 -19.64
N LEU A 327 24.00 39.44 -19.60
CA LEU A 327 24.30 40.68 -20.33
C LEU A 327 25.17 41.64 -19.53
N VAL A 328 24.90 41.82 -18.24
CA VAL A 328 25.58 42.82 -17.40
C VAL A 328 26.86 42.22 -16.82
N SER A 329 26.78 41.09 -16.11
CA SER A 329 27.95 40.51 -15.44
C SER A 329 28.93 39.84 -16.41
N ARG A 330 28.43 39.01 -17.34
CA ARG A 330 29.26 38.20 -18.25
C ARG A 330 29.60 38.94 -19.55
N ALA A 331 28.59 39.39 -20.30
CA ALA A 331 28.84 40.12 -21.54
C ALA A 331 29.38 41.53 -21.29
N ARG A 332 29.15 42.14 -20.12
CA ARG A 332 29.56 43.50 -19.76
C ARG A 332 29.11 44.51 -20.80
N LEU A 333 27.82 44.45 -21.11
CA LEU A 333 27.16 45.27 -22.12
C LEU A 333 27.32 46.77 -21.82
N ARG A 334 27.60 47.57 -22.85
CA ARG A 334 27.86 49.02 -22.75
C ARG A 334 26.88 49.82 -23.59
N GLN A 335 26.66 51.07 -23.20
CA GLN A 335 25.88 52.02 -23.97
C GLN A 335 26.44 52.16 -25.39
N GLY A 336 25.54 52.17 -26.38
CA GLY A 336 25.90 52.29 -27.80
C GLY A 336 26.29 50.98 -28.49
N GLU A 337 26.34 49.86 -27.78
CA GLU A 337 26.46 48.53 -28.39
C GLU A 337 25.13 48.05 -28.99
N THR A 338 25.19 46.96 -29.76
CA THR A 338 24.05 46.27 -30.36
C THR A 338 23.91 44.85 -29.82
N ALA A 339 22.68 44.40 -29.58
CA ALA A 339 22.40 43.06 -29.07
C ALA A 339 21.34 42.32 -29.91
N LEU A 340 21.59 41.05 -30.24
CA LEU A 340 20.59 40.13 -30.77
C LEU A 340 20.02 39.26 -29.65
N ILE A 341 18.73 39.44 -29.35
CA ILE A 341 18.01 38.70 -28.31
C ILE A 341 17.06 37.71 -28.95
N HIS A 342 17.32 36.40 -28.81
CA HIS A 342 16.39 35.39 -29.31
C HIS A 342 15.15 35.25 -28.43
N SER A 343 14.03 34.88 -29.06
CA SER A 343 12.74 34.66 -28.37
C SER A 343 12.26 35.88 -27.56
N GLY A 344 12.33 37.09 -28.15
CA GLY A 344 12.16 38.37 -27.45
C GLY A 344 10.83 38.52 -26.68
N ALA A 345 9.77 37.88 -27.16
CA ALA A 345 8.46 37.91 -26.51
C ALA A 345 8.31 36.92 -25.33
N GLY A 346 9.30 36.06 -25.05
CA GLY A 346 9.30 35.19 -23.88
C GLY A 346 9.86 35.90 -22.63
N GLY A 347 9.76 35.27 -21.46
CA GLY A 347 10.19 35.88 -20.19
C GLY A 347 11.63 36.41 -20.17
N VAL A 348 12.62 35.56 -20.49
CA VAL A 348 14.04 35.99 -20.54
C VAL A 348 14.26 37.03 -21.64
N GLY A 349 13.62 36.87 -22.80
CA GLY A 349 13.72 37.83 -23.91
C GLY A 349 13.25 39.23 -23.52
N GLN A 350 12.11 39.33 -22.85
CA GLN A 350 11.58 40.59 -22.35
C GLN A 350 12.47 41.20 -21.26
N ALA A 351 12.99 40.38 -20.34
CA ALA A 351 13.94 40.86 -19.33
C ALA A 351 15.22 41.41 -19.98
N ALA A 352 15.76 40.70 -20.98
CA ALA A 352 16.94 41.10 -21.72
C ALA A 352 16.73 42.40 -22.52
N ILE A 353 15.58 42.55 -23.19
CA ILE A 353 15.21 43.80 -23.88
C ILE A 353 15.20 44.97 -22.90
N GLN A 354 14.59 44.80 -21.73
CA GLN A 354 14.54 45.85 -20.71
C GLN A 354 15.93 46.22 -20.18
N SER A 355 16.79 45.23 -19.91
CA SER A 355 18.18 45.45 -19.51
C SER A 355 18.97 46.21 -20.59
N CYS A 356 18.82 45.85 -21.87
CA CYS A 356 19.43 46.57 -22.98
C CYS A 356 18.94 48.02 -23.07
N GLN A 357 17.63 48.25 -22.93
CA GLN A 357 17.04 49.60 -22.98
C GLN A 357 17.53 50.48 -21.82
N TYR A 358 17.64 49.90 -20.62
CA TYR A 358 18.19 50.59 -19.46
C TYR A 358 19.65 51.03 -19.68
N LEU A 359 20.45 50.19 -20.34
CA LEU A 359 21.85 50.47 -20.67
C LEU A 359 22.06 51.30 -21.94
N GLY A 360 21.00 51.62 -22.70
CA GLY A 360 21.09 52.37 -23.96
C GLY A 360 21.72 51.57 -25.10
N VAL A 361 21.38 50.28 -25.20
CA VAL A 361 21.84 49.33 -26.23
C VAL A 361 20.76 49.17 -27.30
N GLU A 362 21.16 49.15 -28.56
CA GLU A 362 20.25 48.91 -29.67
C GLU A 362 19.90 47.42 -29.80
N VAL A 363 18.61 47.11 -29.87
CA VAL A 363 18.13 45.73 -29.82
C VAL A 363 17.64 45.25 -31.18
N TYR A 364 18.11 44.07 -31.56
CA TYR A 364 17.56 43.19 -32.59
C TYR A 364 16.99 41.95 -31.92
N THR A 365 15.89 41.40 -32.42
CA THR A 365 15.25 40.26 -31.76
C THR A 365 14.53 39.34 -32.73
N THR A 366 14.18 38.15 -32.25
CA THR A 366 13.43 37.15 -33.00
C THR A 366 12.15 36.73 -32.26
N VAL A 367 11.08 36.47 -33.01
CA VAL A 367 9.79 35.99 -32.50
C VAL A 367 9.18 34.94 -33.41
N GLY A 368 8.33 34.07 -32.86
CA GLY A 368 7.70 32.97 -33.60
C GLY A 368 6.30 33.24 -34.14
N SER A 369 5.72 34.43 -33.90
CA SER A 369 4.37 34.78 -34.38
C SER A 369 4.19 36.30 -34.52
N VAL A 370 3.18 36.71 -35.31
CA VAL A 370 2.83 38.13 -35.53
C VAL A 370 2.36 38.78 -34.23
N ALA A 371 1.49 38.13 -33.46
CA ALA A 371 1.05 38.66 -32.16
C ALA A 371 2.23 38.92 -31.19
N LYS A 372 3.27 38.08 -31.23
CA LYS A 372 4.50 38.29 -30.44
C LYS A 372 5.32 39.47 -30.97
N LYS A 373 5.32 39.73 -32.28
CA LYS A 373 5.94 40.90 -32.89
C LYS A 373 5.23 42.19 -32.43
N ASP A 374 3.91 42.22 -32.53
CA ASP A 374 3.09 43.38 -32.17
C ASP A 374 3.30 43.76 -30.71
N LEU A 375 3.33 42.76 -29.81
CA LEU A 375 3.67 42.95 -28.39
C LEU A 375 4.99 43.72 -28.21
N LEU A 376 6.05 43.32 -28.93
CA LEU A 376 7.37 43.95 -28.80
C LEU A 376 7.40 45.38 -29.35
N MET A 377 6.68 45.62 -30.45
CA MET A 377 6.56 46.94 -31.05
C MET A 377 5.75 47.90 -30.14
N GLU A 378 4.66 47.43 -29.57
CA GLU A 378 3.76 48.26 -28.76
C GLU A 378 4.34 48.54 -27.37
N ARG A 379 4.81 47.51 -26.67
CA ARG A 379 5.22 47.62 -25.26
C ARG A 379 6.65 48.13 -25.13
N TYR A 380 7.57 47.62 -25.95
CA TYR A 380 8.99 47.92 -25.87
C TYR A 380 9.46 48.90 -26.95
N ARG A 381 8.59 49.31 -27.88
CA ARG A 381 8.95 50.27 -28.94
C ARG A 381 10.13 49.82 -29.81
N ILE A 382 10.27 48.51 -29.99
CA ILE A 382 11.26 47.95 -30.92
C ILE A 382 10.77 48.18 -32.36
N PRO A 383 11.58 48.76 -33.25
CA PRO A 383 11.22 48.92 -34.67
C PRO A 383 10.86 47.59 -35.35
N GLY A 384 9.85 47.60 -36.21
CA GLY A 384 9.35 46.37 -36.86
C GLY A 384 10.36 45.70 -37.80
N ASP A 385 11.36 46.42 -38.27
CA ASP A 385 12.50 45.95 -39.07
C ASP A 385 13.68 45.42 -38.23
N HIS A 386 13.62 45.57 -36.90
CA HIS A 386 14.55 44.97 -35.93
C HIS A 386 14.02 43.64 -35.36
N ILE A 387 12.83 43.20 -35.79
CA ILE A 387 12.16 41.98 -35.31
C ILE A 387 12.06 40.96 -36.44
N PHE A 388 12.75 39.83 -36.29
CA PHE A 388 12.85 38.76 -37.29
C PHE A 388 12.11 37.47 -36.87
N ASN A 389 11.99 36.51 -37.78
CA ASN A 389 11.39 35.21 -37.48
C ASN A 389 12.36 34.32 -36.69
N SER A 390 11.89 33.67 -35.62
CA SER A 390 12.69 32.73 -34.82
C SER A 390 12.57 31.27 -35.28
N ARG A 391 11.70 30.98 -36.25
CA ARG A 391 11.40 29.60 -36.70
C ARG A 391 12.11 29.21 -38.00
N ASP A 392 12.85 30.13 -38.60
CA ASP A 392 13.65 29.88 -39.80
C ASP A 392 14.97 30.68 -39.72
N GLY A 393 15.91 30.39 -40.63
CA GLY A 393 17.23 31.03 -40.66
C GLY A 393 17.25 32.45 -41.25
N THR A 394 16.10 33.03 -41.62
CA THR A 394 16.07 34.34 -42.29
C THR A 394 16.51 35.48 -41.37
N PHE A 395 16.45 35.31 -40.05
CA PHE A 395 16.91 36.31 -39.10
C PHE A 395 18.38 36.69 -39.31
N ALA A 396 19.25 35.74 -39.67
CA ALA A 396 20.67 36.01 -39.84
C ALA A 396 20.91 37.01 -40.99
N GLN A 397 20.19 36.84 -42.10
CA GLN A 397 20.24 37.79 -43.22
C GLN A 397 19.65 39.15 -42.83
N GLY A 398 18.57 39.15 -42.05
CA GLY A 398 17.94 40.36 -41.52
C GLY A 398 18.88 41.17 -40.63
N VAL A 399 19.52 40.51 -39.65
CA VAL A 399 20.49 41.11 -38.73
C VAL A 399 21.68 41.69 -39.50
N MET A 400 22.25 40.92 -40.43
CA MET A 400 23.38 41.41 -41.24
C MET A 400 22.98 42.57 -42.15
N ARG A 401 21.75 42.62 -42.65
CA ARG A 401 21.25 43.77 -43.41
C ARG A 401 21.15 45.02 -42.54
N MET A 402 20.51 44.92 -41.38
CA MET A 402 20.28 46.06 -40.50
C MET A 402 21.58 46.61 -39.90
N THR A 403 22.54 45.72 -39.62
CA THR A 403 23.87 46.08 -39.10
C THR A 403 24.88 46.44 -40.19
N LYS A 404 24.45 46.63 -41.45
CA LYS A 404 25.32 46.95 -42.60
C LYS A 404 26.51 45.98 -42.74
N ARG A 405 26.24 44.69 -42.56
CA ARG A 405 27.17 43.55 -42.55
C ARG A 405 28.23 43.56 -41.45
N ARG A 406 28.08 44.42 -40.44
CA ARG A 406 28.96 44.43 -39.26
C ARG A 406 28.68 43.26 -38.33
N GLY A 407 27.41 42.87 -38.18
CA GLY A 407 26.96 41.99 -37.10
C GLY A 407 26.65 42.74 -35.81
N VAL A 408 26.33 41.99 -34.75
CA VAL A 408 25.98 42.50 -33.41
C VAL A 408 27.09 42.30 -32.39
N ASP A 409 27.18 43.15 -31.38
CA ASP A 409 28.23 43.06 -30.36
C ASP A 409 27.95 41.94 -29.34
N VAL A 410 26.68 41.68 -29.05
CA VAL A 410 26.26 40.61 -28.15
C VAL A 410 25.12 39.80 -28.74
N VAL A 411 25.16 38.48 -28.54
CA VAL A 411 24.02 37.60 -28.80
C VAL A 411 23.61 36.95 -27.48
N LEU A 412 22.33 37.03 -27.12
CA LEU A 412 21.72 36.18 -26.11
C LEU A 412 20.92 35.08 -26.81
N ASN A 413 21.51 33.89 -26.88
CA ASN A 413 20.97 32.78 -27.63
C ASN A 413 20.19 31.79 -26.77
N SER A 414 19.00 31.42 -27.27
CA SER A 414 18.17 30.34 -26.76
C SER A 414 17.73 29.36 -27.85
N LEU A 415 18.20 29.56 -29.09
CA LEU A 415 17.93 28.67 -30.22
C LEU A 415 18.97 27.56 -30.26
N SER A 416 18.72 26.52 -31.05
CA SER A 416 19.53 25.29 -31.05
C SER A 416 19.88 24.82 -32.47
N GLY A 417 20.88 23.95 -32.59
CA GLY A 417 21.33 23.40 -33.86
C GLY A 417 21.77 24.47 -34.86
N GLU A 418 21.26 24.39 -36.10
CA GLU A 418 21.66 25.31 -37.18
C GLU A 418 21.33 26.78 -36.87
N PHE A 419 20.27 27.05 -36.10
CA PHE A 419 19.95 28.42 -35.70
C PHE A 419 20.93 28.98 -34.66
N LEU A 420 21.43 28.16 -33.74
CA LEU A 420 22.55 28.54 -32.87
C LEU A 420 23.78 28.89 -33.70
N ARG A 421 24.13 28.01 -34.65
CA ARG A 421 25.26 28.21 -35.56
C ARG A 421 25.15 29.50 -36.36
N GLN A 422 23.98 29.80 -36.93
CA GLN A 422 23.77 31.06 -37.67
C GLN A 422 23.87 32.29 -36.76
N SER A 423 23.39 32.18 -35.52
CA SER A 423 23.52 33.23 -34.52
C SER A 423 24.98 33.48 -34.15
N TRP A 424 25.80 32.42 -34.06
CA TRP A 424 27.24 32.51 -33.82
C TRP A 424 27.97 33.30 -34.91
N HIS A 425 27.53 33.18 -36.16
CA HIS A 425 28.06 33.95 -37.30
C HIS A 425 27.50 35.38 -37.41
N CYS A 426 26.47 35.75 -36.63
CA CYS A 426 25.93 37.12 -36.61
C CYS A 426 26.74 38.09 -35.75
N LEU A 427 27.76 37.62 -35.02
CA LEU A 427 28.59 38.48 -34.17
C LEU A 427 29.47 39.42 -35.01
N ALA A 428 29.64 40.64 -34.51
CA ALA A 428 30.70 41.54 -34.93
C ALA A 428 32.06 41.11 -34.35
N ASP A 429 33.13 41.74 -34.80
CA ASP A 429 34.47 41.54 -34.26
C ASP A 429 34.48 41.86 -32.76
N PHE A 430 35.18 41.04 -31.97
CA PHE A 430 35.21 41.10 -30.50
C PHE A 430 33.84 40.90 -29.82
N GLY A 431 32.84 40.38 -30.55
CA GLY A 431 31.51 40.12 -30.02
C GLY A 431 31.47 39.03 -28.95
N ARG A 432 30.38 39.01 -28.17
CA ARG A 432 30.16 38.07 -27.06
C ARG A 432 28.88 37.26 -27.26
N PHE A 433 29.01 35.94 -27.24
CA PHE A 433 27.88 35.02 -27.34
C PHE A 433 27.54 34.46 -25.97
N ILE A 434 26.30 34.69 -25.54
CA ILE A 434 25.75 34.19 -24.28
C ILE A 434 24.77 33.07 -24.61
N GLU A 435 25.18 31.83 -24.31
CA GLU A 435 24.36 30.64 -24.49
C GLU A 435 23.58 30.33 -23.21
N ILE A 436 22.25 30.31 -23.31
CA ILE A 436 21.36 29.88 -22.21
C ILE A 436 20.58 28.60 -22.55
N GLY A 437 20.63 28.15 -23.80
CA GLY A 437 20.04 26.90 -24.25
C GLY A 437 20.85 25.70 -23.76
N LYS A 438 20.16 24.68 -23.26
CA LYS A 438 20.82 23.47 -22.72
C LYS A 438 20.97 22.34 -23.74
N ARG A 439 20.18 22.31 -24.82
CA ARG A 439 20.11 21.16 -25.73
C ARG A 439 21.46 20.85 -26.37
N ASP A 440 22.08 21.83 -27.00
CA ASP A 440 23.38 21.68 -27.67
C ASP A 440 24.53 21.49 -26.67
N LEU A 441 24.45 22.14 -25.50
CA LEU A 441 25.42 21.95 -24.40
C LEU A 441 25.40 20.52 -23.85
N LEU A 442 24.21 19.95 -23.59
CA LEU A 442 24.06 18.58 -23.11
C LEU A 442 24.39 17.54 -24.19
N GLY A 443 24.07 17.84 -25.45
CA GLY A 443 24.40 17.01 -26.60
C GLY A 443 25.88 17.06 -27.00
N ASN A 444 26.70 17.90 -26.36
CA ASN A 444 28.11 18.13 -26.66
C ASN A 444 28.35 18.39 -28.17
N THR A 445 27.52 19.24 -28.77
CA THR A 445 27.60 19.55 -30.20
C THR A 445 28.85 20.37 -30.53
N GLY A 446 29.45 20.14 -31.70
CA GLY A 446 30.62 20.91 -32.14
C GLY A 446 30.32 22.39 -32.40
N LEU A 447 31.28 23.26 -32.10
CA LEU A 447 31.22 24.71 -32.34
C LEU A 447 32.20 25.11 -33.45
N ASP A 448 31.75 25.92 -34.41
CA ASP A 448 32.60 26.43 -35.48
C ASP A 448 33.74 27.30 -34.90
N MET A 449 34.99 26.94 -35.20
CA MET A 449 36.16 27.64 -34.66
C MET A 449 36.49 28.96 -35.38
N GLN A 450 36.00 29.16 -36.60
CA GLN A 450 36.36 30.31 -37.44
C GLN A 450 36.07 31.68 -36.77
N PRO A 451 34.91 31.91 -36.12
CA PRO A 451 34.62 33.22 -35.53
C PRO A 451 35.64 33.67 -34.48
N PHE A 452 36.31 32.77 -33.78
CA PHE A 452 37.36 33.11 -32.79
C PHE A 452 38.53 33.89 -33.40
N LEU A 453 38.80 33.78 -34.71
CA LEU A 453 39.80 34.61 -35.40
C LEU A 453 39.48 36.12 -35.32
N ARG A 454 38.22 36.48 -35.11
CA ARG A 454 37.76 37.87 -34.95
C ARG A 454 37.72 38.32 -33.49
N GLY A 455 38.33 37.56 -32.57
CA GLY A 455 38.39 37.87 -31.15
C GLY A 455 37.07 37.71 -30.40
N VAL A 456 36.09 36.99 -30.96
CA VAL A 456 34.79 36.76 -30.30
C VAL A 456 34.93 35.82 -29.10
N SER A 457 34.00 35.91 -28.16
CA SER A 457 33.93 35.06 -26.96
C SER A 457 32.62 34.27 -26.91
N TYR A 458 32.67 33.03 -26.42
CA TYR A 458 31.49 32.17 -26.19
C TYR A 458 31.38 31.83 -24.70
N MET A 459 30.22 32.06 -24.10
CA MET A 459 29.98 31.88 -22.66
C MET A 459 28.64 31.18 -22.43
N GLY A 460 28.66 30.03 -21.77
CA GLY A 460 27.45 29.39 -21.26
C GLY A 460 27.02 30.00 -19.92
N VAL A 461 25.73 30.27 -19.76
CA VAL A 461 25.15 30.76 -18.49
C VAL A 461 24.12 29.75 -18.00
N ASN A 462 24.42 29.09 -16.88
CA ASN A 462 23.54 28.12 -16.24
C ASN A 462 23.30 28.51 -14.77
N LEU A 463 22.11 29.04 -14.47
CA LEU A 463 21.76 29.47 -13.11
C LEU A 463 21.72 28.33 -12.09
N GLU A 464 21.58 27.07 -12.50
CA GLU A 464 21.63 25.93 -11.56
C GLU A 464 22.98 25.78 -10.88
N GLN A 465 24.06 26.31 -11.46
CA GLN A 465 25.41 26.29 -10.88
C GLN A 465 25.61 27.36 -9.78
N PHE A 466 24.59 28.19 -9.53
CA PHE A 466 24.59 29.25 -8.51
C PHE A 466 23.96 28.77 -7.19
N HIS A 467 24.11 27.47 -6.87
CA HIS A 467 23.60 26.89 -5.63
C HIS A 467 24.32 27.45 -4.37
N PRO A 468 23.75 27.31 -3.16
CA PRO A 468 24.26 27.97 -1.94
C PRO A 468 25.72 27.73 -1.55
N THR A 469 26.35 26.66 -2.02
CA THR A 469 27.76 26.32 -1.75
C THR A 469 28.71 26.82 -2.84
N SER A 470 28.18 27.40 -3.93
CA SER A 470 28.98 27.93 -5.05
C SER A 470 29.54 29.30 -4.70
N THR A 471 30.75 29.59 -5.17
CA THR A 471 31.33 30.94 -5.12
C THR A 471 30.50 31.96 -5.90
N ALA A 472 29.71 31.51 -6.88
CA ALA A 472 28.84 32.36 -7.68
C ALA A 472 27.49 32.70 -6.98
N HIS A 473 27.16 32.05 -5.85
CA HIS A 473 25.90 32.29 -5.13
C HIS A 473 25.70 33.77 -4.75
N MET A 474 26.78 34.45 -4.34
CA MET A 474 26.74 35.86 -3.99
C MET A 474 26.46 36.76 -5.21
N GLU A 475 26.96 36.41 -6.40
CA GLU A 475 26.67 37.14 -7.64
C GLU A 475 25.17 37.09 -7.97
N LEU A 476 24.51 35.96 -7.72
CA LEU A 476 23.05 35.85 -7.87
C LEU A 476 22.30 36.72 -6.85
N SER A 477 22.75 36.72 -5.59
CA SER A 477 22.17 37.57 -4.54
C SER A 477 22.27 39.05 -4.89
N GLU A 478 23.43 39.50 -5.39
CA GLU A 478 23.67 40.89 -5.81
C GLU A 478 22.82 41.25 -7.03
N ALA A 479 22.80 40.40 -8.06
CA ALA A 479 21.97 40.61 -9.24
C ALA A 479 20.48 40.76 -8.89
N LEU A 480 19.95 39.88 -8.04
CA LEU A 480 18.56 39.97 -7.58
C LEU A 480 18.28 41.27 -6.83
N GLN A 481 19.21 41.73 -6.00
CA GLN A 481 19.08 43.00 -5.29
C GLN A 481 18.99 44.17 -6.28
N ASP A 482 19.93 44.27 -7.22
CA ASP A 482 19.94 45.33 -8.24
C ASP A 482 18.65 45.35 -9.08
N ILE A 483 18.19 44.16 -9.51
CA ILE A 483 16.96 44.00 -10.29
C ILE A 483 15.74 44.54 -9.51
N PHE A 484 15.59 44.15 -8.23
CA PHE A 484 14.46 44.56 -7.42
C PHE A 484 14.52 46.04 -7.02
N ASP A 485 15.70 46.60 -6.84
CA ASP A 485 15.88 48.04 -6.63
C ASP A 485 15.43 48.83 -7.87
N LEU A 486 15.84 48.39 -9.07
CA LEU A 486 15.42 49.00 -10.33
C LEU A 486 13.93 48.85 -10.63
N LEU A 487 13.32 47.73 -10.24
CA LEU A 487 11.86 47.54 -10.28
C LEU A 487 11.16 48.49 -9.31
N SER A 488 11.69 48.63 -8.09
CA SER A 488 11.14 49.53 -7.06
C SER A 488 11.10 50.98 -7.52
N ILE A 489 12.13 51.44 -8.23
CA ILE A 489 12.18 52.79 -8.83
C ILE A 489 11.62 52.86 -10.26
N LYS A 490 10.96 51.80 -10.75
CA LYS A 490 10.28 51.71 -12.06
C LYS A 490 11.18 51.97 -13.27
N LYS A 491 12.48 51.70 -13.14
CA LYS A 491 13.43 51.67 -14.26
C LYS A 491 13.33 50.38 -15.06
N LEU A 492 13.02 49.29 -14.38
CA LEU A 492 12.53 48.05 -14.98
C LEU A 492 11.03 47.92 -14.71
N ARG A 493 10.35 47.06 -15.47
CA ARG A 493 8.90 46.79 -15.33
C ARG A 493 8.66 45.28 -15.27
N GLU A 494 7.50 44.91 -14.75
CA GLU A 494 6.99 43.54 -14.79
C GLU A 494 6.93 42.98 -16.23
N LEU A 495 7.15 41.67 -16.32
CA LEU A 495 6.99 40.89 -17.55
C LEU A 495 5.52 40.85 -17.97
N TYR A 496 5.26 40.73 -19.27
CA TYR A 496 3.88 40.75 -19.78
C TYR A 496 3.71 39.98 -21.10
N PRO A 497 2.60 39.26 -21.30
CA PRO A 497 1.55 39.00 -20.32
C PRO A 497 1.97 37.96 -19.29
N ILE A 498 1.30 37.98 -18.14
CA ILE A 498 1.38 36.93 -17.13
C ILE A 498 0.09 36.11 -17.26
N THR A 499 0.23 34.85 -17.62
CA THR A 499 -0.89 33.91 -17.69
C THR A 499 -0.92 33.11 -16.39
N ILE A 500 -2.05 33.10 -15.70
CA ILE A 500 -2.20 32.45 -14.40
C ILE A 500 -3.04 31.19 -14.57
N TYR A 501 -2.55 30.08 -14.05
CA TYR A 501 -3.27 28.83 -13.85
C TYR A 501 -3.33 28.51 -12.36
N THR A 502 -4.27 27.69 -11.92
CA THR A 502 -4.24 27.13 -10.55
C THR A 502 -3.50 25.80 -10.50
N TYR A 503 -3.28 25.23 -9.30
CA TYR A 503 -2.63 23.91 -9.21
C TYR A 503 -3.50 22.78 -9.76
N SER A 504 -4.83 22.89 -9.70
CA SER A 504 -5.72 21.96 -10.40
C SER A 504 -5.55 21.97 -11.93
N GLU A 505 -4.99 23.05 -12.49
CA GLU A 505 -4.73 23.21 -13.92
C GLU A 505 -3.22 23.07 -14.25
N VAL A 506 -2.41 22.54 -13.34
CA VAL A 506 -0.94 22.53 -13.49
C VAL A 506 -0.49 21.77 -14.75
N GLU A 507 -1.14 20.67 -15.09
CA GLU A 507 -0.85 19.93 -16.33
C GLU A 507 -1.11 20.80 -17.57
N GLN A 508 -2.23 21.52 -17.60
CA GLN A 508 -2.58 22.43 -18.70
C GLN A 508 -1.56 23.56 -18.82
N ALA A 509 -1.07 24.09 -17.69
CA ALA A 509 -0.02 25.11 -17.66
C ALA A 509 1.29 24.61 -18.32
N PHE A 510 1.70 23.37 -18.03
CA PHE A 510 2.87 22.75 -18.63
C PHE A 510 2.68 22.53 -20.15
N ARG A 511 1.53 22.00 -20.57
CA ARG A 511 1.19 21.82 -22.00
C ARG A 511 1.11 23.14 -22.75
N ALA A 512 0.55 24.18 -22.13
CA ALA A 512 0.49 25.52 -22.71
C ALA A 512 1.89 26.10 -22.95
N LEU A 513 2.81 25.95 -21.98
CA LEU A 513 4.20 26.37 -22.16
C LEU A 513 4.92 25.55 -23.25
N GLN A 514 4.70 24.23 -23.26
CA GLN A 514 5.27 23.31 -24.24
C GLN A 514 4.90 23.67 -25.67
N SER A 515 3.66 24.13 -25.91
CA SER A 515 3.20 24.55 -27.25
C SER A 515 3.99 25.73 -27.84
N GLY A 516 4.70 26.49 -27.01
CA GLY A 516 5.41 27.71 -27.40
C GLY A 516 4.51 28.84 -27.90
N LYS A 517 3.19 28.71 -27.78
CA LYS A 517 2.22 29.71 -28.27
C LYS A 517 2.04 30.86 -27.28
N VAL A 518 2.15 30.59 -25.98
CA VAL A 518 1.96 31.59 -24.92
C VAL A 518 3.07 32.66 -24.99
N PRO A 519 2.74 33.97 -25.07
CA PRO A 519 3.70 35.06 -24.88
C PRO A 519 3.93 35.35 -23.40
N GLY A 520 5.07 35.94 -23.06
CA GLY A 520 5.38 36.34 -21.69
C GLY A 520 5.69 35.17 -20.77
N LYS A 521 4.98 35.08 -19.64
CA LYS A 521 5.27 34.13 -18.56
C LYS A 521 4.02 33.46 -18.01
N ILE A 522 4.18 32.22 -17.55
CA ILE A 522 3.12 31.45 -16.90
C ILE A 522 3.43 31.36 -15.40
N VAL A 523 2.39 31.52 -14.58
CA VAL A 523 2.44 31.37 -13.13
C VAL A 523 1.36 30.38 -12.71
N VAL A 524 1.71 29.47 -11.81
CA VAL A 524 0.75 28.57 -11.14
C VAL A 524 0.50 29.11 -9.75
N ARG A 525 -0.76 29.43 -9.43
CA ARG A 525 -1.19 30.05 -8.17
C ARG A 525 -1.90 29.02 -7.29
N ALA A 526 -1.58 29.01 -6.00
CA ALA A 526 -2.31 28.23 -5.00
C ALA A 526 -3.69 28.86 -4.70
N SER A 527 -4.72 28.04 -4.79
CA SER A 527 -6.11 28.35 -4.45
C SER A 527 -6.58 27.48 -3.27
N PRO A 528 -7.42 28.00 -2.35
CA PRO A 528 -8.08 27.19 -1.33
C PRO A 528 -8.94 26.04 -1.88
N ASP A 529 -9.38 26.16 -3.13
CA ASP A 529 -10.25 25.21 -3.81
C ASP A 529 -9.49 24.23 -4.72
N ASP A 530 -8.15 24.29 -4.74
CA ASP A 530 -7.35 23.38 -5.57
C ASP A 530 -7.51 21.93 -5.09
N ILE A 531 -8.08 21.09 -5.96
CA ILE A 531 -8.12 19.63 -5.84
C ILE A 531 -7.06 19.04 -6.77
N VAL A 532 -6.17 18.23 -6.22
CA VAL A 532 -5.01 17.66 -6.91
C VAL A 532 -4.80 16.19 -6.51
N PRO A 533 -4.05 15.40 -7.30
CA PRO A 533 -3.66 14.05 -6.89
C PRO A 533 -2.67 14.12 -5.72
N VAL A 534 -3.10 13.76 -4.53
CA VAL A 534 -2.28 13.71 -3.31
C VAL A 534 -2.02 12.26 -2.96
N LEU A 535 -0.77 11.89 -2.75
CA LEU A 535 -0.44 10.60 -2.17
C LEU A 535 -0.97 10.60 -0.73
N PRO A 536 -1.81 9.63 -0.31
CA PRO A 536 -2.29 9.56 1.06
C PRO A 536 -1.13 9.67 2.05
N ALA A 537 -1.37 10.32 3.19
CA ALA A 537 -0.38 10.38 4.25
C ALA A 537 0.11 8.97 4.53
N ALA A 538 1.44 8.78 4.54
CA ALA A 538 1.99 7.51 4.98
C ALA A 538 1.42 7.24 6.36
N ASN A 539 0.66 6.15 6.50
CA ASN A 539 0.12 5.75 7.79
C ASN A 539 1.26 5.82 8.80
N PRO A 540 1.06 6.45 9.98
CA PRO A 540 2.14 6.62 10.94
C PRO A 540 2.81 5.27 11.13
N SER A 541 4.13 5.21 10.93
CA SER A 541 4.87 3.95 10.96
C SER A 541 4.46 3.18 12.22
N PHE A 542 3.97 1.95 12.06
CA PHE A 542 3.65 1.08 13.17
C PHE A 542 4.89 1.03 14.09
N THR A 543 4.79 1.66 15.26
CA THR A 543 5.94 1.80 16.18
C THR A 543 5.50 1.39 17.56
N LEU A 544 6.12 0.34 18.05
CA LEU A 544 5.98 -0.21 19.39
C LEU A 544 6.73 0.67 20.40
N ASP A 545 6.20 0.75 21.61
CA ASP A 545 6.87 1.44 22.72
C ASP A 545 8.21 0.76 23.02
N ALA A 546 9.30 1.52 22.81
CA ALA A 546 10.66 1.05 23.05
C ALA A 546 10.96 0.80 24.54
N ASN A 547 10.15 1.32 25.46
CA ASN A 547 10.27 1.12 26.91
C ASN A 547 9.29 0.08 27.46
N ALA A 548 8.77 -0.81 26.61
CA ALA A 548 7.88 -1.90 26.98
C ALA A 548 8.45 -3.26 26.59
N THR A 549 8.03 -4.30 27.32
CA THR A 549 8.38 -5.70 27.04
C THR A 549 7.28 -6.39 26.24
N TYR A 550 7.67 -7.09 25.18
CA TYR A 550 6.78 -7.95 24.39
C TYR A 550 7.14 -9.41 24.62
N LEU A 551 6.18 -10.18 25.10
CA LEU A 551 6.35 -11.56 25.53
C LEU A 551 5.91 -12.52 24.41
N LEU A 552 6.76 -13.47 24.04
CA LEU A 552 6.44 -14.52 23.08
C LEU A 552 6.51 -15.89 23.77
N ALA A 553 5.34 -16.49 24.06
CA ALA A 553 5.26 -17.80 24.68
C ALA A 553 5.41 -18.90 23.62
N GLY A 554 6.46 -19.71 23.68
CA GLY A 554 6.86 -20.60 22.58
C GLY A 554 7.55 -19.86 21.43
N GLY A 555 7.96 -18.61 21.66
CA GLY A 555 8.49 -17.71 20.63
C GLY A 555 9.86 -18.08 20.04
N LEU A 556 10.52 -19.12 20.55
CA LEU A 556 11.81 -19.57 20.01
C LEU A 556 11.68 -20.55 18.84
N GLY A 557 10.47 -20.95 18.45
CA GLY A 557 10.20 -21.69 17.21
C GLY A 557 10.22 -20.79 15.96
N GLY A 558 10.19 -21.38 14.75
CA GLY A 558 10.32 -20.63 13.48
C GLY A 558 9.40 -19.42 13.36
N ILE A 559 8.08 -19.61 13.52
CA ILE A 559 7.09 -18.51 13.47
C ILE A 559 7.35 -17.47 14.57
N GLY A 560 7.64 -17.91 15.79
CA GLY A 560 7.92 -17.00 16.91
C GLY A 560 9.16 -16.13 16.71
N ARG A 561 10.23 -16.68 16.13
CA ARG A 561 11.46 -15.93 15.82
C ARG A 561 11.20 -14.87 14.73
N SER A 562 10.49 -15.27 13.69
CA SER A 562 10.05 -14.36 12.62
C SER A 562 9.19 -13.20 13.16
N ILE A 563 8.23 -13.49 14.05
CA ILE A 563 7.43 -12.45 14.71
C ILE A 563 8.31 -11.55 15.58
N ALA A 564 9.27 -12.09 16.33
CA ALA A 564 10.20 -11.27 17.12
C ALA A 564 11.07 -10.35 16.25
N ASP A 565 11.53 -10.83 15.08
CA ASP A 565 12.24 -10.00 14.09
C ASP A 565 11.33 -8.89 13.52
N MET A 566 10.04 -9.17 13.30
CA MET A 566 9.06 -8.16 12.91
C MET A 566 8.86 -7.12 14.03
N LEU A 567 8.63 -7.55 15.27
CA LEU A 567 8.40 -6.63 16.40
C LEU A 567 9.60 -5.69 16.62
N GLN A 568 10.84 -6.19 16.54
CA GLN A 568 12.01 -5.32 16.71
C GLN A 568 12.17 -4.30 15.58
N SER A 569 11.83 -4.69 14.35
CA SER A 569 11.86 -3.78 13.19
C SER A 569 10.87 -2.63 13.33
N HIS A 570 9.78 -2.86 14.07
CA HIS A 570 8.76 -1.88 14.44
C HIS A 570 9.00 -1.24 15.82
N GLY A 571 10.24 -1.21 16.32
CA GLY A 571 10.62 -0.39 17.48
C GLY A 571 10.62 -1.10 18.83
N ALA A 572 10.23 -2.38 18.91
CA ALA A 572 10.40 -3.14 20.15
C ALA A 572 11.89 -3.23 20.54
N ARG A 573 12.21 -3.01 21.82
CA ARG A 573 13.58 -3.13 22.34
C ARG A 573 13.72 -4.13 23.47
N TYR A 574 12.63 -4.54 24.12
CA TYR A 574 12.64 -5.56 25.16
C TYR A 574 11.76 -6.73 24.74
N LEU A 575 12.38 -7.90 24.55
CA LEU A 575 11.71 -9.13 24.11
C LEU A 575 11.92 -10.23 25.14
N ALA A 576 10.83 -10.83 25.60
CA ALA A 576 10.86 -11.93 26.54
C ALA A 576 10.31 -13.20 25.88
N PHE A 577 10.99 -14.32 26.04
CA PHE A 577 10.60 -15.60 25.46
C PHE A 577 10.32 -16.60 26.57
N LEU A 578 9.13 -17.22 26.58
CA LEU A 578 8.87 -18.38 27.44
C LEU A 578 9.11 -19.64 26.63
N SER A 579 10.02 -20.49 27.08
CA SER A 579 10.26 -21.77 26.42
C SER A 579 10.70 -22.82 27.43
N ARG A 580 10.40 -24.09 27.14
CA ARG A 580 10.76 -25.22 28.02
C ARG A 580 12.26 -25.33 28.27
N SER A 581 13.06 -24.98 27.26
CA SER A 581 14.51 -25.09 27.30
C SER A 581 15.20 -23.77 27.67
N GLY A 582 14.47 -22.68 27.87
CA GLY A 582 15.06 -21.35 27.98
C GLY A 582 15.99 -21.05 26.79
N ASP A 583 17.19 -20.57 27.08
CA ASP A 583 18.30 -20.34 26.15
C ASP A 583 19.32 -21.49 26.11
N SER A 584 19.01 -22.69 26.60
CA SER A 584 19.98 -23.80 26.64
C SER A 584 20.37 -24.34 25.26
N LYS A 585 19.56 -24.11 24.23
CA LYS A 585 19.83 -24.57 22.85
C LYS A 585 20.73 -23.59 22.09
N PRO A 586 21.72 -24.06 21.30
CA PRO A 586 22.59 -23.18 20.52
C PRO A 586 21.84 -22.24 19.57
N GLU A 587 20.76 -22.72 18.94
CA GLU A 587 19.92 -21.94 18.02
C GLU A 587 19.21 -20.79 18.75
N ALA A 588 18.74 -21.04 19.98
CA ALA A 588 18.13 -20.01 20.82
C ALA A 588 19.16 -18.94 21.21
N GLN A 589 20.36 -19.33 21.61
CA GLN A 589 21.44 -18.39 21.96
C GLN A 589 21.87 -17.54 20.77
N ALA A 590 21.98 -18.16 19.58
CA ALA A 590 22.31 -17.46 18.34
C ALA A 590 21.26 -16.40 18.00
N PHE A 591 19.97 -16.74 18.14
CA PHE A 591 18.87 -15.81 17.88
C PHE A 591 18.81 -14.66 18.88
N LEU A 592 18.97 -14.92 20.19
CA LEU A 592 19.03 -13.85 21.19
C LEU A 592 20.20 -12.89 20.92
N LYS A 593 21.36 -13.42 20.49
CA LYS A 593 22.53 -12.62 20.11
C LYS A 593 22.28 -11.80 18.84
N GLN A 594 21.51 -12.33 17.88
CA GLN A 594 21.06 -11.57 16.71
C GLN A 594 20.21 -10.37 17.13
N LEU A 595 19.19 -10.58 17.98
CA LEU A 595 18.36 -9.49 18.50
C LEU A 595 19.18 -8.43 19.25
N SER A 596 20.21 -8.83 20.00
CA SER A 596 21.12 -7.87 20.65
C SER A 596 21.90 -7.01 19.66
N ARG A 597 22.23 -7.51 18.46
CA ARG A 597 22.86 -6.68 17.41
C ARG A 597 21.92 -5.63 16.85
N TYR A 598 20.61 -5.86 16.91
CA TYR A 598 19.58 -4.87 16.58
C TYR A 598 19.27 -3.91 17.74
N GLY A 599 20.04 -3.95 18.83
CA GLY A 599 19.86 -3.09 19.99
C GLY A 599 18.75 -3.55 20.94
N CYS A 600 18.28 -4.79 20.83
CA CYS A 600 17.27 -5.34 21.73
C CYS A 600 17.90 -6.02 22.97
N THR A 601 17.25 -5.86 24.12
CA THR A 601 17.46 -6.70 25.30
C THR A 601 16.48 -7.88 25.22
N ALA A 602 16.97 -9.03 24.78
CA ALA A 602 16.18 -10.24 24.62
C ALA A 602 16.52 -11.27 25.71
N LYS A 603 15.52 -11.84 26.38
CA LYS A 603 15.71 -12.86 27.43
C LYS A 603 14.79 -14.05 27.23
N ALA A 604 15.33 -15.26 27.43
CA ALA A 604 14.54 -16.49 27.45
C ALA A 604 14.42 -17.03 28.87
N TYR A 605 13.19 -17.32 29.29
CA TYR A 605 12.87 -17.89 30.60
C TYR A 605 12.43 -19.34 30.42
N THR A 606 13.05 -20.22 31.20
CA THR A 606 12.66 -21.64 31.29
C THR A 606 11.26 -21.73 31.90
N CYS A 607 10.28 -22.12 31.09
CA CYS A 607 8.87 -22.15 31.50
C CYS A 607 8.09 -23.20 30.69
N VAL A 608 7.33 -24.03 31.41
CA VAL A 608 6.34 -24.94 30.82
C VAL A 608 4.99 -24.28 30.98
N ILE A 609 4.46 -23.65 29.92
CA ILE A 609 3.31 -22.75 30.08
C ILE A 609 2.04 -23.44 30.58
N SER A 610 1.90 -24.76 30.40
CA SER A 610 0.80 -25.55 30.96
C SER A 610 0.89 -25.71 32.49
N ASP A 611 2.05 -25.50 33.09
CA ASP A 611 2.24 -25.46 34.54
C ASP A 611 2.08 -24.03 35.06
N ARG A 612 1.04 -23.83 35.87
CA ARG A 612 0.70 -22.54 36.47
C ARG A 612 1.88 -21.94 37.24
N GLU A 613 2.52 -22.71 38.11
CA GLU A 613 3.51 -22.14 39.02
C GLU A 613 4.74 -21.65 38.23
N THR A 614 5.17 -22.40 37.22
CA THR A 614 6.30 -21.99 36.38
C THR A 614 5.99 -20.73 35.57
N VAL A 615 4.75 -20.55 35.09
CA VAL A 615 4.32 -19.31 34.42
C VAL A 615 4.40 -18.14 35.37
N PHE A 616 3.80 -18.24 36.57
CA PHE A 616 3.83 -17.15 37.54
C PHE A 616 5.25 -16.81 37.99
N GLN A 617 6.13 -17.80 38.14
CA GLN A 617 7.55 -17.57 38.43
C GLN A 617 8.26 -16.84 37.28
N ALA A 618 8.10 -17.30 36.04
CA ALA A 618 8.71 -16.67 34.87
C ALA A 618 8.23 -15.22 34.66
N ILE A 619 6.93 -14.94 34.82
CA ILE A 619 6.37 -13.59 34.71
C ILE A 619 6.89 -12.68 35.83
N ARG A 620 6.99 -13.17 37.07
CA ARG A 620 7.60 -12.42 38.19
C ARG A 620 9.06 -12.07 37.91
N GLN A 621 9.82 -13.05 37.41
CA GLN A 621 11.23 -12.84 37.05
C GLN A 621 11.36 -11.82 35.91
N CYS A 622 10.61 -11.98 34.82
CA CYS A 622 10.56 -11.05 33.70
C CYS A 622 10.26 -9.61 34.16
N SER A 623 9.25 -9.44 35.01
CA SER A 623 8.83 -8.13 35.52
C SER A 623 9.86 -7.48 36.46
N SER A 624 10.75 -8.26 37.07
CA SER A 624 11.84 -7.74 37.90
C SER A 624 13.08 -7.32 37.10
N GLU A 625 13.22 -7.83 35.87
CA GLU A 625 14.42 -7.70 35.05
C GLU A 625 14.24 -6.78 33.83
N LEU A 626 13.01 -6.62 33.35
CA LEU A 626 12.67 -5.89 32.13
C LEU A 626 11.54 -4.86 32.40
N PRO A 627 11.33 -3.88 31.51
CA PRO A 627 10.22 -2.94 31.61
C PRO A 627 8.82 -3.62 31.58
N PRO A 628 7.73 -2.88 31.84
CA PRO A 628 6.39 -3.44 31.89
C PRO A 628 6.01 -4.22 30.62
N ILE A 629 5.36 -5.37 30.80
CA ILE A 629 4.85 -6.18 29.70
C ILE A 629 3.62 -5.50 29.11
N LYS A 630 3.64 -5.19 27.82
CA LYS A 630 2.51 -4.57 27.10
C LYS A 630 1.93 -5.43 25.99
N GLY A 631 2.61 -6.47 25.54
CA GLY A 631 2.08 -7.35 24.50
C GLY A 631 2.42 -8.82 24.73
N LEU A 632 1.50 -9.69 24.35
CA LEU A 632 1.70 -11.14 24.29
C LEU A 632 1.44 -11.65 22.88
N VAL A 633 2.34 -12.51 22.38
CA VAL A 633 2.04 -13.47 21.32
C VAL A 633 2.22 -14.89 21.87
N GLN A 634 1.15 -15.66 21.94
CA GLN A 634 1.21 -17.08 22.23
C GLN A 634 1.49 -17.82 20.92
N CYS A 635 2.67 -18.44 20.83
CA CYS A 635 3.12 -19.25 19.69
C CYS A 635 3.31 -20.74 20.04
N SER A 636 2.98 -21.18 21.26
CA SER A 636 3.32 -22.53 21.71
C SER A 636 2.40 -23.57 21.10
N MET A 637 3.02 -24.59 20.51
CA MET A 637 2.34 -25.68 19.83
C MET A 637 3.06 -26.99 20.10
N VAL A 638 2.27 -28.06 20.23
CA VAL A 638 2.73 -29.45 20.23
C VAL A 638 1.79 -30.21 19.31
N LEU A 639 2.32 -30.85 18.27
CA LEU A 639 1.53 -31.58 17.28
C LEU A 639 1.70 -33.09 17.48
N LYS A 640 0.57 -33.80 17.50
CA LYS A 640 0.46 -35.26 17.67
C LYS A 640 -0.70 -35.79 16.85
N ASP A 641 -0.44 -35.91 15.56
CA ASP A 641 -1.45 -36.32 14.58
C ASP A 641 -1.64 -37.83 14.62
N GLY A 642 -2.90 -38.25 14.57
CA GLY A 642 -3.31 -39.64 14.50
C GLY A 642 -4.83 -39.73 14.53
N LEU A 643 -5.39 -40.63 13.72
CA LEU A 643 -6.83 -40.90 13.75
C LEU A 643 -7.28 -41.21 15.18
N PHE A 644 -8.44 -40.70 15.57
CA PHE A 644 -8.88 -40.76 16.96
C PHE A 644 -9.05 -42.20 17.49
N ASP A 645 -9.35 -43.13 16.59
CA ASP A 645 -9.41 -44.56 16.89
C ASP A 645 -8.08 -45.09 17.46
N ASN A 646 -6.96 -44.62 16.90
CA ASN A 646 -5.61 -45.04 17.28
C ASN A 646 -4.90 -44.05 18.22
N MET A 647 -5.45 -42.85 18.41
CA MET A 647 -4.84 -41.81 19.25
C MET A 647 -4.71 -42.28 20.69
N SER A 648 -3.48 -42.46 21.18
CA SER A 648 -3.28 -42.92 22.56
C SER A 648 -3.64 -41.81 23.55
N TYR A 649 -3.82 -42.18 24.83
CA TYR A 649 -3.91 -41.18 25.88
C TYR A 649 -2.67 -40.27 25.90
N ASP A 650 -1.50 -40.84 25.65
CA ASP A 650 -0.24 -40.10 25.55
C ASP A 650 -0.17 -39.24 24.28
N ASP A 651 -0.96 -39.45 23.23
CA ASP A 651 -1.04 -38.50 22.11
C ASP A 651 -1.97 -37.33 22.43
N TRP A 652 -2.97 -37.55 23.29
CA TRP A 652 -3.85 -36.49 23.80
C TRP A 652 -3.16 -35.64 24.87
N ILE A 653 -2.39 -36.29 25.77
CA ILE A 653 -1.75 -35.69 26.94
C ILE A 653 -0.21 -35.70 26.96
N THR A 654 0.45 -36.16 25.91
CA THR A 654 1.92 -36.24 25.71
C THR A 654 2.82 -36.21 26.95
N CYS A 655 3.27 -37.40 27.37
CA CYS A 655 4.47 -37.56 28.17
C CYS A 655 5.69 -37.66 27.23
N THR A 656 6.69 -36.82 27.42
CA THR A 656 8.03 -37.02 26.83
C THR A 656 9.04 -37.21 27.95
N GLY A 657 9.24 -38.45 28.39
CA GLY A 657 10.12 -38.77 29.52
C GLY A 657 9.46 -38.47 30.87
N ASP A 658 10.23 -37.90 31.82
CA ASP A 658 9.75 -37.48 33.13
C ASP A 658 8.90 -36.18 33.09
N ASP A 659 8.79 -35.53 31.93
CA ASP A 659 8.04 -34.28 31.73
C ASP A 659 6.64 -34.51 31.12
N TRP A 660 5.60 -33.97 31.78
CA TRP A 660 4.19 -34.04 31.36
C TRP A 660 3.81 -32.80 30.53
N ILE A 661 3.67 -32.92 29.20
CA ILE A 661 3.30 -31.79 28.33
C ILE A 661 2.22 -32.21 27.35
N THR A 662 0.98 -31.82 27.61
CA THR A 662 -0.15 -32.24 26.77
C THR A 662 -0.24 -31.45 25.46
N CYS A 663 -0.58 -32.11 24.34
CA CYS A 663 -0.89 -31.45 23.05
C CYS A 663 -1.95 -30.34 23.25
N THR A 664 -2.97 -30.67 24.04
CA THR A 664 -4.03 -29.76 24.46
C THR A 664 -3.55 -28.69 25.44
N GLY A 665 -2.57 -28.96 26.30
CA GLY A 665 -2.20 -28.11 27.43
C GLY A 665 -1.34 -26.94 27.05
N ALA A 666 -0.56 -27.05 25.96
CA ALA A 666 0.18 -25.91 25.42
C ALA A 666 -0.75 -24.74 25.05
N LYS A 667 -1.93 -25.04 24.52
CA LYS A 667 -2.92 -24.05 24.08
C LYS A 667 -4.02 -23.81 25.09
N ILE A 668 -4.58 -24.86 25.69
CA ILE A 668 -5.68 -24.73 26.66
C ILE A 668 -5.15 -24.18 27.99
N GLN A 669 -4.41 -25.00 28.74
CA GLN A 669 -3.95 -24.60 30.08
C GLN A 669 -2.90 -23.49 29.99
N GLY A 670 -2.06 -23.52 28.96
CA GLY A 670 -1.05 -22.50 28.67
C GLY A 670 -1.64 -21.11 28.50
N SER A 671 -2.59 -20.96 27.58
CA SER A 671 -3.20 -19.65 27.31
C SER A 671 -4.06 -19.16 28.48
N TRP A 672 -4.70 -20.07 29.23
CA TRP A 672 -5.37 -19.73 30.49
C TRP A 672 -4.40 -19.22 31.57
N ASN A 673 -3.29 -19.93 31.79
CA ASN A 673 -2.27 -19.52 32.76
C ASN A 673 -1.69 -18.15 32.40
N LEU A 674 -1.44 -17.88 31.11
CA LEU A 674 -0.98 -16.59 30.62
C LEU A 674 -2.04 -15.49 30.85
N HIS A 675 -3.31 -15.77 30.59
CA HIS A 675 -4.42 -14.85 30.89
C HIS A 675 -4.51 -14.47 32.38
N GLU A 676 -4.22 -15.42 33.28
CA GLU A 676 -4.23 -15.18 34.72
C GLU A 676 -2.97 -14.49 35.24
N ALA A 677 -1.79 -14.82 34.70
CA ALA A 677 -0.51 -14.34 35.21
C ALA A 677 -0.14 -12.94 34.69
N LEU A 678 -0.61 -12.56 33.49
CA LEU A 678 -0.24 -11.29 32.86
C LEU A 678 -1.08 -10.10 33.35
N PRO A 679 -0.56 -8.86 33.21
CA PRO A 679 -1.36 -7.66 33.39
C PRO A 679 -2.65 -7.67 32.55
N LYS A 680 -3.72 -7.07 33.08
CA LYS A 680 -5.02 -7.05 32.39
C LYS A 680 -5.02 -6.10 31.18
N HIS A 681 -4.38 -4.93 31.31
CA HIS A 681 -4.31 -3.91 30.25
C HIS A 681 -3.02 -4.06 29.44
N LEU A 682 -3.04 -4.99 28.48
CA LEU A 682 -2.03 -5.10 27.44
C LEU A 682 -2.50 -4.32 26.21
N ASP A 683 -1.56 -3.84 25.39
CA ASP A 683 -1.83 -3.23 24.09
C ASP A 683 -2.40 -4.28 23.13
N PHE A 684 -1.90 -5.52 23.22
CA PHE A 684 -2.40 -6.69 22.48
C PHE A 684 -2.17 -8.02 23.23
N PHE A 685 -3.07 -8.99 22.98
CA PHE A 685 -2.94 -10.39 23.44
C PHE A 685 -3.31 -11.29 22.26
N VAL A 686 -2.32 -11.76 21.51
CA VAL A 686 -2.54 -12.55 20.30
C VAL A 686 -2.25 -14.02 20.59
N MET A 687 -3.15 -14.90 20.18
CA MET A 687 -2.96 -16.35 20.22
C MET A 687 -2.88 -16.88 18.79
N LEU A 688 -1.79 -17.57 18.47
CA LEU A 688 -1.66 -18.24 17.18
C LEU A 688 -2.41 -19.57 17.24
N SER A 689 -3.71 -19.52 16.97
CA SER A 689 -4.59 -20.67 16.79
C SER A 689 -4.33 -21.34 15.42
N SER A 690 -5.27 -22.14 14.92
CA SER A 690 -5.09 -22.78 13.62
C SER A 690 -6.41 -23.05 12.94
N ILE A 691 -6.40 -22.85 11.62
CA ILE A 691 -7.51 -23.18 10.74
C ILE A 691 -7.98 -24.63 10.90
N SER A 692 -7.13 -25.56 11.35
CA SER A 692 -7.52 -26.95 11.65
C SER A 692 -8.69 -27.04 12.64
N GLY A 693 -8.81 -26.08 13.57
CA GLY A 693 -9.97 -25.94 14.46
C GLY A 693 -11.27 -25.64 13.72
N ILE A 694 -11.19 -25.13 12.50
CA ILE A 694 -12.32 -24.74 11.62
C ILE A 694 -12.59 -25.79 10.54
N ILE A 695 -11.56 -26.18 9.78
CA ILE A 695 -11.68 -27.00 8.54
C ILE A 695 -11.68 -28.52 8.78
N ARG A 696 -11.93 -28.98 10.01
CA ARG A 696 -12.14 -30.41 10.32
C ARG A 696 -11.00 -31.31 9.81
N ASN A 697 -9.74 -30.98 10.11
CA ASN A 697 -8.62 -31.77 9.58
C ASN A 697 -8.57 -33.19 10.21
N PRO A 698 -8.61 -34.28 9.43
CA PRO A 698 -8.56 -35.64 9.97
C PRO A 698 -7.29 -35.92 10.77
N GLY A 699 -7.39 -36.68 11.86
CA GLY A 699 -6.27 -37.06 12.71
C GLY A 699 -5.80 -35.97 13.68
N GLN A 700 -6.46 -34.80 13.70
CA GLN A 700 -6.09 -33.66 14.54
C GLN A 700 -7.15 -33.37 15.60
N ALA A 701 -7.81 -34.39 16.15
CA ALA A 701 -8.88 -34.21 17.14
C ALA A 701 -8.41 -33.50 18.42
N ASN A 702 -7.22 -33.83 18.92
CA ASN A 702 -6.56 -33.17 20.05
C ASN A 702 -6.20 -31.71 19.73
N TYR A 703 -5.57 -31.45 18.58
CA TYR A 703 -5.11 -30.13 18.16
C TYR A 703 -6.28 -29.19 17.85
N SER A 704 -7.29 -29.67 17.11
CA SER A 704 -8.50 -28.91 16.79
C SER A 704 -9.25 -28.51 18.06
N ALA A 705 -9.40 -29.42 19.03
CA ALA A 705 -10.01 -29.12 20.32
C ALA A 705 -9.24 -28.03 21.10
N ALA A 706 -7.91 -28.02 20.99
CA ALA A 706 -7.05 -27.06 21.65
C ALA A 706 -7.08 -25.66 21.02
N ASN A 707 -7.17 -25.58 19.69
CA ASN A 707 -7.29 -24.31 18.95
C ASN A 707 -8.66 -23.65 19.19
N VAL A 708 -9.76 -24.41 19.14
CA VAL A 708 -11.10 -23.85 19.39
C VAL A 708 -11.25 -23.30 20.82
N TYR A 709 -10.45 -23.78 21.77
CA TYR A 709 -10.36 -23.15 23.08
C TYR A 709 -9.73 -21.75 23.04
N GLU A 710 -8.67 -21.54 22.26
CA GLU A 710 -8.02 -20.23 22.12
C GLU A 710 -8.95 -19.23 21.42
N ASP A 711 -9.70 -19.69 20.42
CA ASP A 711 -10.78 -18.92 19.78
C ASP A 711 -11.79 -18.44 20.84
N GLY A 712 -12.28 -19.38 21.66
CA GLY A 712 -13.16 -19.07 22.77
C GLY A 712 -12.51 -18.13 23.80
N LEU A 713 -11.24 -18.35 24.15
CA LEU A 713 -10.54 -17.51 25.12
C LEU A 713 -10.43 -16.06 24.63
N ALA A 714 -10.29 -15.84 23.32
CA ALA A 714 -10.28 -14.50 22.75
C ALA A 714 -11.63 -13.81 22.95
N HIS A 715 -12.74 -14.47 22.61
CA HIS A 715 -14.08 -13.95 22.88
C HIS A 715 -14.30 -13.70 24.38
N PHE A 716 -13.89 -14.62 25.25
CA PHE A 716 -14.00 -14.49 26.71
C PHE A 716 -13.28 -13.24 27.24
N ARG A 717 -12.08 -12.97 26.73
CA ARG A 717 -11.29 -11.78 27.12
C ARG A 717 -11.93 -10.49 26.60
N ARG A 718 -12.35 -10.46 25.33
CA ARG A 718 -13.00 -9.29 24.72
C ARG A 718 -14.30 -8.94 25.44
N ARG A 719 -15.11 -9.92 25.86
CA ARG A 719 -16.32 -9.69 26.66
C ARG A 719 -16.05 -9.12 28.07
N GLN A 720 -14.81 -9.20 28.55
CA GLN A 720 -14.36 -8.54 29.79
C GLN A 720 -13.71 -7.16 29.55
N GLY A 721 -13.76 -6.65 28.31
CA GLY A 721 -13.07 -5.42 27.91
C GLY A 721 -11.54 -5.55 27.88
N LEU A 722 -11.02 -6.78 27.80
CA LEU A 722 -9.58 -7.04 27.70
C LEU A 722 -9.21 -7.34 26.25
N GLU A 723 -8.01 -6.92 25.86
CA GLU A 723 -7.51 -7.24 24.51
C GLU A 723 -7.30 -8.73 24.34
N ALA A 724 -7.74 -9.25 23.19
CA ALA A 724 -7.45 -10.58 22.70
C ALA A 724 -7.85 -10.79 21.23
N THR A 725 -7.00 -11.49 20.48
CA THR A 725 -7.33 -11.99 19.14
C THR A 725 -6.75 -13.39 18.97
N ALA A 726 -7.56 -14.35 18.55
CA ALA A 726 -7.11 -15.66 18.08
C ALA A 726 -6.95 -15.61 16.55
N LEU A 727 -5.77 -15.99 16.06
CA LEU A 727 -5.47 -16.08 14.63
C LEU A 727 -5.48 -17.54 14.21
N ASP A 728 -6.53 -17.96 13.52
CA ASP A 728 -6.64 -19.30 12.93
C ASP A 728 -5.80 -19.37 11.66
N LEU A 729 -4.50 -19.57 11.85
CA LEU A 729 -3.53 -19.59 10.75
C LEU A 729 -3.71 -20.83 9.87
N GLY A 730 -3.64 -20.60 8.56
CA GLY A 730 -3.44 -21.63 7.55
C GLY A 730 -2.07 -22.31 7.60
N ALA A 731 -1.78 -23.13 6.58
CA ALA A 731 -0.52 -23.83 6.44
C ALA A 731 0.63 -22.86 6.11
N VAL A 732 1.47 -22.54 7.10
CA VAL A 732 2.61 -21.61 6.91
C VAL A 732 3.71 -22.28 6.10
N ARG A 733 4.02 -21.73 4.92
CA ARG A 733 4.94 -22.37 3.94
C ARG A 733 6.42 -22.10 4.23
N ASP A 734 6.75 -20.86 4.54
CA ASP A 734 8.14 -20.37 4.48
C ASP A 734 8.89 -20.53 5.81
N ILE A 735 8.16 -20.68 6.93
CA ILE A 735 8.69 -20.77 8.29
C ILE A 735 7.86 -21.70 9.19
N GLY A 736 8.49 -22.26 10.23
CA GLY A 736 7.80 -23.09 11.23
C GLY A 736 7.78 -24.58 10.91
N TYR A 737 6.88 -25.32 11.54
CA TYR A 737 6.89 -26.79 11.56
C TYR A 737 6.83 -27.42 10.16
N LEU A 738 6.01 -26.87 9.24
CA LEU A 738 5.86 -27.41 7.89
C LEU A 738 7.13 -27.23 7.06
N ALA A 739 7.76 -26.05 7.12
CA ALA A 739 9.04 -25.77 6.44
C ALA A 739 10.20 -26.65 6.96
N GLU A 740 10.14 -27.06 8.22
CA GLU A 740 11.17 -27.89 8.88
C GLU A 740 10.88 -29.41 8.78
N SER A 741 9.72 -29.83 8.21
CA SER A 741 9.31 -31.24 8.14
C SER A 741 9.57 -31.91 6.78
N GLU A 742 10.18 -33.09 6.76
CA GLU A 742 10.44 -33.87 5.53
C GLU A 742 9.16 -34.37 4.82
N ASN A 743 7.99 -34.28 5.47
CA ASN A 743 6.69 -34.74 4.95
C ASN A 743 5.87 -33.66 4.22
N ALA A 744 6.40 -32.45 4.05
CA ALA A 744 5.69 -31.33 3.40
C ALA A 744 5.21 -31.65 1.97
N ALA A 745 5.90 -32.54 1.26
CA ALA A 745 5.57 -32.95 -0.11
C ALA A 745 4.26 -33.76 -0.26
N ASN A 746 3.73 -34.35 0.83
CA ASN A 746 2.53 -35.22 0.80
C ASN A 746 1.21 -34.50 1.14
N MET A 747 1.22 -33.17 1.31
CA MET A 747 0.07 -32.40 1.82
C MET A 747 -0.63 -31.55 0.74
N SER A 748 -0.93 -32.14 -0.42
CA SER A 748 -1.61 -31.44 -1.54
C SER A 748 -2.96 -30.83 -1.16
N HIS A 749 -3.67 -31.42 -0.19
CA HIS A 749 -4.95 -30.91 0.31
C HIS A 749 -4.83 -29.61 1.14
N LEU A 750 -3.61 -29.21 1.53
CA LEU A 750 -3.34 -27.95 2.23
C LEU A 750 -2.88 -26.83 1.29
N GLN A 751 -2.74 -27.08 -0.02
CA GLN A 751 -2.27 -26.07 -0.98
C GLN A 751 -3.17 -24.83 -1.02
N ALA A 752 -4.49 -25.02 -0.95
CA ALA A 752 -5.46 -23.93 -0.92
C ALA A 752 -5.54 -23.19 0.44
N LEU A 753 -4.69 -23.60 1.40
CA LEU A 753 -4.69 -23.10 2.77
C LEU A 753 -3.36 -22.45 3.14
N GLN A 754 -2.50 -22.19 2.15
CA GLN A 754 -1.15 -21.72 2.41
C GLN A 754 -1.12 -20.24 2.78
N VAL A 755 -0.23 -19.91 3.71
CA VAL A 755 0.05 -18.54 4.11
C VAL A 755 1.55 -18.31 4.12
N SER A 756 1.98 -17.13 3.67
CA SER A 756 3.39 -16.74 3.69
C SER A 756 3.78 -16.12 5.04
N GLU A 757 5.09 -15.98 5.27
CA GLU A 757 5.61 -15.21 6.41
C GLU A 757 5.11 -13.75 6.40
N ALA A 758 5.08 -13.12 5.22
CA ALA A 758 4.63 -11.74 5.06
C ALA A 758 3.14 -11.57 5.43
N ASP A 759 2.30 -12.53 5.08
CA ASP A 759 0.87 -12.49 5.43
C ASP A 759 0.65 -12.51 6.95
N ILE A 760 1.47 -13.28 7.67
CA ILE A 760 1.42 -13.32 9.15
C ILE A 760 1.86 -11.98 9.73
N HIS A 761 2.93 -11.38 9.20
CA HIS A 761 3.41 -10.07 9.67
C HIS A 761 2.38 -8.98 9.43
N ASN A 762 1.81 -8.92 8.24
CA ASN A 762 0.79 -7.94 7.89
C ASN A 762 -0.49 -8.11 8.73
N LEU A 763 -0.93 -9.35 8.93
CA LEU A 763 -2.08 -9.63 9.78
C LEU A 763 -1.81 -9.21 11.24
N LEU A 764 -0.62 -9.50 11.77
CA LEU A 764 -0.23 -9.07 13.11
C LEU A 764 -0.13 -7.54 13.22
N GLU A 765 0.43 -6.86 12.23
CA GLU A 765 0.48 -5.39 12.21
C GLU A 765 -0.93 -4.82 12.28
N VAL A 766 -1.86 -5.31 11.43
CA VAL A 766 -3.25 -4.86 11.42
C VAL A 766 -3.93 -5.12 12.77
N VAL A 767 -3.75 -6.30 13.36
CA VAL A 767 -4.36 -6.68 14.64
C VAL A 767 -3.80 -5.82 15.79
N ILE A 768 -2.48 -5.60 15.84
CA ILE A 768 -1.83 -4.81 16.89
C ILE A 768 -2.20 -3.33 16.76
N THR A 769 -2.23 -2.80 15.53
CA THR A 769 -2.57 -1.39 15.27
C THR A 769 -4.06 -1.11 15.27
N ARG A 770 -4.90 -2.16 15.27
CA ARG A 770 -6.36 -2.09 15.12
C ARG A 770 -6.79 -1.37 13.84
N ARG A 771 -6.02 -1.52 12.77
CA ARG A 771 -6.27 -0.84 11.48
C ARG A 771 -7.22 -1.64 10.61
N ARG A 772 -8.49 -1.25 10.60
CA ARG A 772 -9.50 -1.74 9.66
C ARG A 772 -10.07 -0.54 8.89
N LEU A 773 -10.50 -0.73 7.64
CA LEU A 773 -11.23 0.31 6.91
C LEU A 773 -12.62 0.49 7.57
N GLY A 774 -12.87 1.65 8.18
CA GLY A 774 -14.10 1.96 8.93
C GLY A 774 -13.89 2.00 10.45
N ASP A 775 -14.97 2.28 11.19
CA ASP A 775 -14.93 2.47 12.66
C ASP A 775 -15.12 1.16 13.46
N ASP A 776 -15.20 0.00 12.79
CA ASP A 776 -15.45 -1.28 13.43
C ASP A 776 -14.20 -1.87 14.10
N GLU A 777 -14.38 -2.56 15.23
CA GLU A 777 -13.31 -3.26 15.93
C GLU A 777 -12.79 -4.49 15.15
N ILE A 778 -11.51 -4.84 15.35
CA ILE A 778 -10.94 -6.11 14.87
C ILE A 778 -11.67 -7.29 15.56
N PRO A 779 -12.10 -8.32 14.83
CA PRO A 779 -12.74 -9.50 15.42
C PRO A 779 -11.87 -10.21 16.45
N ALA A 780 -12.50 -10.82 17.45
CA ALA A 780 -11.80 -11.63 18.47
C ALA A 780 -11.19 -12.91 17.88
N GLN A 781 -11.74 -13.40 16.76
CA GLN A 781 -11.27 -14.58 16.03
C GLN A 781 -11.15 -14.21 14.56
N VAL A 782 -9.99 -14.48 13.97
CA VAL A 782 -9.70 -14.21 12.55
C VAL A 782 -9.18 -15.47 11.90
N VAL A 783 -9.83 -15.90 10.82
CA VAL A 783 -9.39 -17.04 9.99
C VAL A 783 -8.57 -16.54 8.81
N ASN A 784 -7.41 -17.13 8.61
CA ASN A 784 -6.48 -16.74 7.54
C ASN A 784 -6.14 -17.93 6.64
N GLY A 785 -5.86 -17.64 5.36
CA GLY A 785 -5.49 -18.63 4.36
C GLY A 785 -6.68 -19.41 3.82
N LEU A 786 -7.86 -18.78 3.66
CA LEU A 786 -8.96 -19.36 2.90
C LEU A 786 -9.18 -18.59 1.61
N VAL A 787 -9.38 -19.33 0.53
CA VAL A 787 -9.76 -18.79 -0.77
C VAL A 787 -11.26 -18.48 -0.80
N THR A 788 -11.66 -17.53 -1.65
CA THR A 788 -13.05 -17.13 -1.88
C THR A 788 -13.37 -17.15 -3.37
N GLY A 789 -14.66 -17.10 -3.74
CA GLY A 789 -15.08 -17.04 -5.14
C GLY A 789 -14.72 -18.29 -5.97
N ASP A 790 -14.27 -18.08 -7.21
CA ASP A 790 -14.03 -19.15 -8.19
C ASP A 790 -12.97 -20.17 -7.72
N GLU A 791 -11.97 -19.73 -6.94
CA GLU A 791 -10.95 -20.62 -6.37
C GLU A 791 -11.54 -21.59 -5.33
N MET A 792 -12.59 -21.19 -4.61
CA MET A 792 -13.27 -22.04 -3.63
C MET A 792 -14.02 -23.20 -4.31
N GLU A 793 -14.49 -23.03 -5.55
CA GLU A 793 -15.14 -24.10 -6.30
C GLU A 793 -14.19 -25.26 -6.60
N GLU A 794 -12.94 -24.96 -6.97
CA GLU A 794 -11.90 -25.99 -7.14
C GLU A 794 -11.61 -26.74 -5.84
N VAL A 795 -11.60 -26.02 -4.71
CA VAL A 795 -11.37 -26.61 -3.38
C VAL A 795 -12.52 -27.52 -2.97
N ILE A 796 -13.77 -27.16 -3.24
CA ILE A 796 -14.97 -27.99 -2.99
C ILE A 796 -14.93 -29.30 -3.79
N GLN A 797 -14.40 -29.26 -5.02
CA GLN A 797 -14.24 -30.44 -5.86
C GLN A 797 -13.16 -31.38 -5.30
N ARG A 798 -12.05 -30.83 -4.79
CA ARG A 798 -10.88 -31.60 -4.34
C ARG A 798 -10.92 -32.03 -2.88
N THR A 799 -11.70 -31.36 -2.03
CA THR A 799 -11.67 -31.57 -0.58
C THR A 799 -13.06 -31.72 0.04
N HIS A 800 -13.20 -32.70 0.96
CA HIS A 800 -14.47 -32.95 1.64
C HIS A 800 -14.81 -31.89 2.68
N TRP A 801 -13.81 -31.26 3.29
CA TRP A 801 -14.04 -30.28 4.34
C TRP A 801 -14.78 -29.03 3.82
N ALA A 802 -14.48 -28.60 2.59
CA ALA A 802 -15.05 -27.41 1.97
C ALA A 802 -16.55 -27.53 1.67
N ARG A 803 -17.11 -28.75 1.70
CA ARG A 803 -18.55 -29.04 1.55
C ARG A 803 -19.34 -28.87 2.85
N ASP A 804 -18.70 -28.48 3.95
CA ASP A 804 -19.43 -28.13 5.19
C ASP A 804 -20.29 -26.90 4.97
N VAL A 805 -21.57 -26.95 5.37
CA VAL A 805 -22.53 -25.84 5.25
C VAL A 805 -22.04 -24.57 5.97
N LYS A 806 -21.13 -24.68 6.94
CA LYS A 806 -20.43 -23.55 7.55
C LYS A 806 -19.73 -22.64 6.52
N PHE A 807 -19.23 -23.21 5.43
CA PHE A 807 -18.58 -22.48 4.34
C PHE A 807 -19.55 -22.01 3.26
N SER A 808 -20.86 -22.21 3.42
CA SER A 808 -21.86 -21.94 2.37
C SER A 808 -21.91 -20.51 1.86
N ILE A 809 -21.51 -19.54 2.68
CA ILE A 809 -21.42 -18.14 2.26
C ILE A 809 -20.25 -17.93 1.29
N LEU A 810 -19.17 -18.71 1.42
CA LEU A 810 -17.99 -18.64 0.57
C LEU A 810 -18.17 -19.36 -0.78
N TRP A 811 -19.25 -20.12 -0.96
CA TRP A 811 -19.50 -20.92 -2.18
C TRP A 811 -20.02 -20.11 -3.38
N LYS A 812 -20.30 -18.80 -3.26
CA LYS A 812 -21.00 -18.06 -4.31
C LYS A 812 -20.10 -17.45 -5.40
N THR A 813 -20.29 -18.04 -6.58
CA THR A 813 -20.42 -17.54 -7.96
C THR A 813 -20.21 -16.05 -8.25
N SER A 814 -19.39 -15.80 -9.27
CA SER A 814 -19.00 -14.54 -9.89
C SER A 814 -20.17 -13.55 -10.10
N GLU A 815 -20.21 -12.48 -9.29
CA GLU A 815 -20.83 -11.21 -9.68
C GLU A 815 -19.75 -10.14 -9.76
N SER A 816 -19.64 -9.55 -10.95
CA SER A 816 -18.59 -8.67 -11.44
C SER A 816 -18.33 -7.44 -10.55
N SER A 817 -17.13 -7.34 -9.99
CA SER A 817 -16.56 -6.08 -9.50
C SER A 817 -15.72 -5.42 -10.60
N ALA A 818 -16.08 -4.19 -10.94
CA ALA A 818 -15.61 -3.40 -12.09
C ALA A 818 -14.16 -2.87 -12.03
N ASP A 819 -13.31 -3.34 -11.10
CA ASP A 819 -11.90 -2.93 -11.00
C ASP A 819 -10.91 -3.92 -11.65
N ALA A 820 -11.41 -5.00 -12.26
CA ALA A 820 -10.58 -6.02 -12.91
C ALA A 820 -10.04 -5.61 -14.30
N GLY A 821 -10.41 -4.44 -14.85
CA GLY A 821 -10.17 -4.10 -16.27
C GLY A 821 -8.71 -4.07 -16.73
N VAL A 822 -7.77 -3.73 -15.83
CA VAL A 822 -6.33 -3.62 -16.17
C VAL A 822 -5.64 -4.99 -16.13
N LEU A 823 -5.95 -5.83 -15.13
CA LEU A 823 -5.41 -7.19 -15.01
C LEU A 823 -6.10 -8.18 -15.96
N ALA A 824 -7.39 -8.01 -16.22
CA ALA A 824 -8.16 -8.86 -17.13
C ALA A 824 -7.69 -8.75 -18.58
N GLY A 825 -7.15 -7.60 -19.00
CA GLY A 825 -6.60 -7.39 -20.34
C GLY A 825 -5.36 -8.18 -20.66
N LEU A 826 -4.38 -8.11 -19.75
CA LEU A 826 -3.13 -8.86 -19.86
C LEU A 826 -3.36 -10.36 -19.70
N ASP A 827 -4.24 -10.77 -18.79
CA ASP A 827 -4.64 -12.17 -18.65
C ASP A 827 -5.39 -12.68 -19.89
N ALA A 828 -6.28 -11.88 -20.47
CA ALA A 828 -6.93 -12.20 -21.75
C ALA A 828 -5.94 -12.23 -22.92
N PHE A 829 -4.95 -11.33 -22.96
CA PHE A 829 -3.92 -11.28 -24.00
C PHE A 829 -3.03 -12.53 -23.96
N THR A 830 -2.60 -12.95 -22.76
CA THR A 830 -1.81 -14.19 -22.58
C THR A 830 -2.63 -15.47 -22.76
N LYS A 831 -3.97 -15.38 -22.75
CA LYS A 831 -4.88 -16.51 -23.03
C LYS A 831 -5.46 -16.49 -24.45
N ALA A 832 -5.10 -15.51 -25.28
CA ALA A 832 -5.70 -15.31 -26.60
C ALA A 832 -5.59 -16.54 -27.51
N GLU A 833 -6.66 -16.87 -28.23
CA GLU A 833 -6.74 -18.05 -29.09
C GLU A 833 -6.16 -17.91 -30.48
N SER A 834 -5.99 -16.67 -30.95
CA SER A 834 -5.42 -16.33 -32.26
C SER A 834 -4.75 -14.96 -32.22
N LEU A 835 -3.88 -14.68 -33.19
CA LEU A 835 -3.26 -13.35 -33.36
C LEU A 835 -4.30 -12.23 -33.53
N VAL A 836 -5.44 -12.53 -34.18
CA VAL A 836 -6.55 -11.57 -34.36
C VAL A 836 -7.26 -11.28 -33.04
N ALA A 837 -7.47 -12.29 -32.20
CA ALA A 837 -8.05 -12.09 -30.88
C ALA A 837 -7.11 -11.29 -29.96
N ALA A 838 -5.80 -11.56 -30.02
CA ALA A 838 -4.79 -10.80 -29.29
C ALA A 838 -4.74 -9.33 -29.74
N ALA A 839 -4.81 -9.06 -31.05
CA ALA A 839 -4.85 -7.70 -31.59
C ALA A 839 -6.11 -6.94 -31.18
N ALA A 840 -7.27 -7.59 -31.19
CA ALA A 840 -8.52 -6.99 -30.73
C ALA A 840 -8.46 -6.55 -29.25
N ILE A 841 -7.78 -7.33 -28.40
CA ILE A 841 -7.56 -6.97 -26.98
C ILE A 841 -6.66 -5.72 -26.88
N VAL A 842 -5.59 -5.63 -27.69
CA VAL A 842 -4.72 -4.44 -27.73
C VAL A 842 -5.47 -3.20 -28.20
N GLU A 843 -6.37 -3.34 -29.18
CA GLU A 843 -7.23 -2.24 -29.66
C GLU A 843 -8.19 -1.73 -28.57
N ASP A 844 -8.85 -2.64 -27.85
CA ASP A 844 -9.87 -2.32 -26.84
C ASP A 844 -9.26 -1.69 -25.57
N HIS A 845 -8.03 -2.06 -25.19
CA HIS A 845 -7.38 -1.63 -23.96
C HIS A 845 -6.93 -0.17 -23.90
N HIS A 846 -6.70 0.50 -25.04
CA HIS A 846 -6.26 1.91 -25.03
C HIS A 846 -6.64 2.76 -26.25
N PHE A 847 -7.20 2.15 -27.30
CA PHE A 847 -7.52 2.87 -28.54
C PHE A 847 -9.02 3.05 -28.79
N ALA A 848 -9.87 2.75 -27.81
CA ALA A 848 -11.33 2.80 -27.91
C ALA A 848 -11.89 4.14 -28.45
N ASP A 849 -11.17 5.26 -28.27
CA ASP A 849 -11.56 6.60 -28.73
C ASP A 849 -10.78 7.12 -29.98
N CYS A 850 -9.88 6.33 -30.58
CA CYS A 850 -9.02 6.76 -31.69
C CYS A 850 -9.39 6.06 -33.02
N GLN A 851 -9.71 6.83 -34.08
CA GLN A 851 -10.06 6.27 -35.40
C GLN A 851 -8.86 6.03 -36.34
N SER A 852 -7.74 6.75 -36.17
CA SER A 852 -6.48 6.50 -36.90
C SER A 852 -5.28 7.21 -36.23
N VAL A 853 -4.07 6.70 -36.44
CA VAL A 853 -2.80 7.18 -35.86
C VAL A 853 -2.16 8.30 -36.73
N GLY A 854 -2.71 8.58 -37.92
CA GLY A 854 -1.99 9.33 -38.96
C GLY A 854 -2.07 10.86 -38.94
N ASP A 855 -3.19 11.45 -38.49
CA ASP A 855 -3.47 12.86 -38.84
C ASP A 855 -3.30 13.87 -37.69
N ALA A 856 -2.91 13.45 -36.48
CA ALA A 856 -2.75 14.36 -35.34
C ALA A 856 -1.71 13.95 -34.28
N LEU A 857 -0.76 13.05 -34.59
CA LEU A 857 0.29 12.66 -33.64
C LEU A 857 1.58 13.42 -33.91
N ASP A 858 1.87 14.43 -33.08
CA ASP A 858 3.18 15.05 -32.99
C ASP A 858 4.20 14.05 -32.41
N SER A 859 5.47 14.16 -32.81
CA SER A 859 6.56 13.19 -32.54
C SER A 859 6.81 12.89 -31.06
N LEU A 860 6.13 13.59 -30.15
CA LEU A 860 6.21 13.43 -28.70
C LEU A 860 5.16 12.46 -28.15
N VAL A 861 3.92 12.49 -28.65
CA VAL A 861 2.89 11.50 -28.27
C VAL A 861 3.30 10.12 -28.76
N ALA A 862 3.99 10.03 -29.90
CA ALA A 862 4.62 8.80 -30.36
C ALA A 862 5.68 8.23 -29.39
N VAL A 863 6.36 9.09 -28.60
CA VAL A 863 7.33 8.65 -27.59
C VAL A 863 6.63 8.13 -26.34
N GLU A 864 5.54 8.78 -25.90
CA GLU A 864 4.70 8.31 -24.78
C GLU A 864 4.05 6.97 -25.11
N MET A 865 3.50 6.83 -26.32
CA MET A 865 2.92 5.57 -26.81
C MET A 865 3.96 4.45 -26.85
N ARG A 866 5.19 4.75 -27.29
CA ARG A 866 6.29 3.77 -27.28
C ARG A 866 6.64 3.31 -25.87
N ALA A 867 6.71 4.23 -24.91
CA ALA A 867 7.03 3.92 -23.52
C ALA A 867 5.94 3.06 -22.85
N TRP A 868 4.67 3.36 -23.14
CA TRP A 868 3.53 2.56 -22.71
C TRP A 868 3.54 1.14 -23.30
N MET A 869 3.73 1.01 -24.62
CA MET A 869 3.78 -0.31 -25.29
C MET A 869 4.91 -1.21 -24.75
N ALA A 870 6.09 -0.63 -24.50
CA ALA A 870 7.22 -1.36 -23.92
C ALA A 870 6.96 -1.85 -22.49
N LYS A 871 6.12 -1.14 -21.73
CA LYS A 871 5.78 -1.49 -20.35
C LYS A 871 4.68 -2.55 -20.29
N GLU A 872 3.57 -2.32 -20.99
CA GLU A 872 2.39 -3.18 -20.91
C GLU A 872 2.55 -4.46 -21.73
N PHE A 873 3.03 -4.37 -22.97
CA PHE A 873 3.11 -5.52 -23.88
C PHE A 873 4.53 -6.07 -24.05
N GLN A 874 5.53 -5.46 -23.39
CA GLN A 874 6.95 -5.83 -23.51
C GLN A 874 7.44 -5.84 -24.96
N THR A 875 7.03 -4.84 -25.74
CA THR A 875 7.31 -4.70 -27.17
C THR A 875 8.25 -3.52 -27.45
N GLU A 876 9.26 -3.69 -28.31
CA GLU A 876 10.18 -2.62 -28.73
C GLU A 876 9.88 -2.11 -30.15
N LEU A 877 8.88 -1.25 -30.31
CA LEU A 877 8.57 -0.63 -31.60
C LEU A 877 9.42 0.61 -31.90
N SER A 878 9.70 0.85 -33.18
CA SER A 878 10.36 2.10 -33.60
C SER A 878 9.37 3.27 -33.61
N ILE A 879 9.86 4.49 -33.37
CA ILE A 879 9.04 5.71 -33.47
C ILE A 879 8.49 5.88 -34.90
N PHE A 880 9.19 5.37 -35.91
CA PHE A 880 8.74 5.41 -37.30
C PHE A 880 7.52 4.53 -37.53
N ASP A 881 7.42 3.38 -36.85
CA ASP A 881 6.26 2.49 -36.94
C ASP A 881 5.01 3.16 -36.36
N ILE A 882 5.17 3.91 -35.27
CA ILE A 882 4.08 4.65 -34.62
C ILE A 882 3.67 5.88 -35.43
N LEU A 883 4.62 6.57 -36.07
CA LEU A 883 4.34 7.75 -36.91
C LEU A 883 3.95 7.38 -38.36
N SER A 884 4.01 6.11 -38.73
CA SER A 884 3.58 5.66 -40.04
C SER A 884 2.06 5.70 -40.16
N SER A 885 1.52 6.06 -41.33
CA SER A 885 0.06 6.12 -41.59
C SER A 885 -0.58 4.73 -41.72
N ILE A 886 -0.25 3.80 -40.81
CA ILE A 886 -0.87 2.48 -40.73
C ILE A 886 -2.22 2.57 -40.02
N PRO A 887 -3.23 1.79 -40.46
CA PRO A 887 -4.47 1.62 -39.70
C PRO A 887 -4.18 1.13 -38.28
N LEU A 888 -5.05 1.49 -37.34
CA LEU A 888 -4.87 1.19 -35.92
C LEU A 888 -4.80 -0.33 -35.65
N SER A 889 -5.53 -1.11 -36.44
CA SER A 889 -5.46 -2.58 -36.45
C SER A 889 -4.14 -3.15 -36.97
N GLY A 890 -3.48 -2.43 -37.89
CA GLY A 890 -2.13 -2.76 -38.34
C GLY A 890 -1.09 -2.54 -37.24
N LEU A 891 -1.23 -1.46 -36.45
CA LEU A 891 -0.35 -1.19 -35.32
C LEU A 891 -0.59 -2.20 -34.19
N ALA A 892 -1.84 -2.52 -33.85
CA ALA A 892 -2.18 -3.51 -32.85
C ALA A 892 -1.61 -4.90 -33.20
N MET A 893 -1.74 -5.32 -34.46
CA MET A 893 -1.14 -6.58 -34.92
C MET A 893 0.39 -6.57 -34.80
N LYS A 894 1.04 -5.45 -35.11
CA LYS A 894 2.49 -5.32 -34.97
C LYS A 894 2.94 -5.39 -33.51
N ILE A 895 2.17 -4.80 -32.59
CA ILE A 895 2.40 -4.91 -31.14
C ILE A 895 2.33 -6.36 -30.68
N VAL A 896 1.32 -7.12 -31.14
CA VAL A 896 1.13 -8.54 -30.83
C VAL A 896 2.32 -9.37 -31.32
N GLN A 897 2.76 -9.14 -32.56
CA GLN A 897 3.83 -9.91 -33.20
C GLN A 897 5.19 -9.72 -32.51
N GLU A 898 5.48 -8.50 -32.05
CA GLU A 898 6.74 -8.17 -31.39
C GLU A 898 6.67 -8.29 -29.84
N SER A 899 5.52 -8.69 -29.27
CA SER A 899 5.33 -8.80 -27.83
C SER A 899 5.99 -10.05 -27.24
N ASN A 900 6.80 -9.85 -26.20
CA ASN A 900 7.39 -10.95 -25.44
C ASN A 900 6.35 -11.75 -24.61
N LEU A 901 5.18 -11.18 -24.38
CA LEU A 901 4.09 -11.78 -23.61
C LEU A 901 3.17 -12.70 -24.44
N LEU A 902 3.41 -12.79 -25.75
CA LEU A 902 2.62 -13.64 -26.63
C LEU A 902 2.77 -15.14 -26.27
N PRO A 903 1.69 -15.95 -26.24
CA PRO A 903 1.77 -17.38 -25.99
C PRO A 903 2.67 -18.12 -26.97
N ASP A 904 3.46 -19.09 -26.50
CA ASP A 904 4.48 -19.79 -27.30
C ASP A 904 3.92 -20.43 -28.58
N ARG A 905 2.68 -20.91 -28.54
CA ARG A 905 1.98 -21.45 -29.72
C ARG A 905 1.76 -20.41 -30.83
N LEU A 906 1.46 -19.16 -30.45
CA LEU A 906 1.23 -18.06 -31.40
C LEU A 906 2.56 -17.45 -31.85
N LYS A 907 3.61 -17.49 -31.01
CA LYS A 907 4.98 -17.12 -31.43
C LYS A 907 5.49 -18.01 -32.56
N GLN A 908 5.20 -19.32 -32.52
CA GLN A 908 5.53 -20.24 -33.62
C GLN A 908 4.77 -19.88 -34.91
N GLU A 909 3.48 -19.51 -34.81
CA GLU A 909 2.68 -19.09 -35.96
C GLU A 909 3.20 -17.78 -36.60
N VAL A 910 3.71 -16.83 -35.81
CA VAL A 910 4.39 -15.63 -36.32
C VAL A 910 5.68 -16.00 -37.07
N GLN A 911 6.51 -16.88 -36.50
CA GLN A 911 7.76 -17.32 -37.12
C GLN A 911 7.54 -18.12 -38.42
N GLU A 912 6.51 -18.95 -38.49
CA GLU A 912 6.14 -19.69 -39.71
C GLU A 912 5.61 -18.77 -40.82
N ASN A 913 4.88 -17.72 -40.44
CA ASN A 913 4.38 -16.70 -41.38
C ASN A 913 5.50 -15.81 -41.92
N GLU A 914 6.48 -15.43 -41.09
CA GLU A 914 7.67 -14.68 -41.52
C GLU A 914 8.57 -15.52 -42.44
N ALA A 915 8.82 -16.79 -42.11
CA ALA A 915 9.59 -17.71 -42.96
C ALA A 915 8.90 -17.97 -44.31
N SER A 916 7.57 -17.97 -44.35
CA SER A 916 6.79 -18.10 -45.59
C SER A 916 6.76 -16.82 -46.42
N ALA A 917 6.98 -15.66 -45.81
CA ALA A 917 7.06 -14.36 -46.47
C ALA A 917 8.45 -14.10 -47.08
N GLU A 918 9.53 -14.58 -46.47
CA GLU A 918 10.89 -14.49 -47.04
C GLU A 918 11.14 -15.44 -48.25
N ILE A 919 10.26 -16.42 -48.45
CA ILE A 919 10.32 -17.38 -49.58
C ILE A 919 9.48 -16.90 -50.80
N LYS A 920 8.71 -15.81 -50.66
CA LYS A 920 7.97 -15.15 -51.75
C LYS A 920 8.64 -13.86 -52.19
#